data_AF-A0AAW3FI95-F1
#
_entry.id   AF-A0AAW3FI95-F1
#
_cell.length_a   1.000
_cell.length_b   1.000
_cell.length_c   1.000
_cell.angle_alpha   90.00
_cell.angle_beta   90.00
_cell.angle_gamma   90.00
#
_symmetry.space_group_name_H-M   'P 1'
#
loop_
_entity.id
_entity.type
_entity.pdbx_description
1 polymer ?
#
loop_
_entity_poly.entity_id
_entity_poly.type
_entity_poly.pdbx_seq_one_letter_code
_entity_poly.pdbx_strand_id
1 'polypeptide(L)'
;MDFKKRLFVGLLFTLTAALTVTAAPRSKAAIKAIAAKVFKQSPTLMTTRASKDEPRALLANKAFTVMGYDNGGFVIVSNDDLLPDVIAYSNTVFDKNTNNENFKWYLSAAEEAIKDIVKSGKPRTMVPPDQSKYAAEIPSFLTARWGQEKPYNDLCPEGTTSGTGSWQGYGNTGRTLTGCVATAMAQILYYIGWPEHGIGTHSVNVKQADGSKKKLTVNYEESVYDWGNMIDSYRGHYSKEQGEAVARLMLDCGVAADMNYATDGSGTYTENACQGLKRNFGFPETIQMLKRRRYTEKAWMDIVYNELNERRAILYTGVDLKNGGHAFVLCGYDEAGKVWVNWGWEGSADGFYDIALLNPHSMKFSDDQDMIIGLEGEKAELVQDTVTVETPGTLDTLIADSTKSMISLLKVNGKINSSDLRTIRQIAGNNADGTIQRSSLATLDLSDAVIVSGGEPYIVDGKRELTTKDNEIPERAFFNCRSIRNLILPKTITSIGDGAFGRLSRLDSLDIPTGADKSYLFDGKALTTTDGTEVIAVLPNNKGDYAVAKGITKVHDYAFSGCSKLTKIVLPNTITTIGDQVFSGNNALAVIRLYSKTVPTLGRNAFTDISKSEVKLQIPSGTKNLYKRNAQWKDFDIVEFGTTVKARSTVRPYGSENPKFGWQLKGDYVEGTPELICEATKTSPAGKYTIVVKRGTITEEQVEFSNGFLIVQKALAEMHAKDVTIETGQTPTFGYTVDSLQNNETTVTLTKEPVFTVKDSEGKTITTFDAPGKYTIEVSGAEAKNYKFNYSPAVLTVKSTANGINSTSRNATTATFDVYSLNGTCVAKGVTSLKGLAKGVYFVNGKKLIVK
;
A
#
# COMPACT_ATOMS: atom_id res chain seq x y z
N MET A 1 -29.64 -41.07 -11.22
CA MET A 1 -28.70 -39.96 -11.44
C MET A 1 -28.52 -39.27 -10.09
N ASP A 2 -27.36 -39.15 -9.48
CA ASP A 2 -26.02 -39.41 -9.96
C ASP A 2 -25.11 -39.63 -8.74
N PHE A 3 -24.08 -40.43 -8.96
CA PHE A 3 -23.13 -40.97 -8.00
C PHE A 3 -22.22 -39.86 -7.45
N LYS A 4 -21.92 -39.90 -6.13
CA LYS A 4 -20.86 -39.16 -5.39
C LYS A 4 -21.33 -38.16 -4.32
N LYS A 5 -22.17 -38.63 -3.40
CA LYS A 5 -22.10 -38.24 -1.98
C LYS A 5 -22.11 -39.50 -1.13
N ARG A 6 -20.92 -39.94 -0.70
CA ARG A 6 -20.60 -40.76 0.49
C ARG A 6 -19.29 -41.53 0.25
N LEU A 7 -18.21 -41.01 0.81
CA LEU A 7 -17.21 -41.78 1.57
C LEU A 7 -16.17 -40.77 2.06
N PHE A 8 -16.00 -40.66 3.38
CA PHE A 8 -14.70 -40.49 4.07
C PHE A 8 -14.96 -40.06 5.52
N VAL A 9 -15.44 -41.01 6.33
CA VAL A 9 -15.18 -41.04 7.78
C VAL A 9 -14.96 -42.50 8.17
N GLY A 10 -13.74 -42.82 8.61
CA GLY A 10 -13.48 -43.87 9.61
C GLY A 10 -12.88 -45.19 9.16
N LEU A 11 -11.62 -45.41 9.62
CA LEU A 11 -10.98 -46.69 9.98
C LEU A 11 -10.37 -47.54 8.83
N LEU A 12 -9.16 -48.14 8.91
CA LEU A 12 -8.21 -48.35 10.01
C LEU A 12 -6.88 -48.96 9.45
N PHE A 13 -5.74 -48.52 9.98
CA PHE A 13 -4.48 -49.26 10.28
C PHE A 13 -3.75 -50.05 9.17
N THR A 14 -2.54 -49.59 8.81
CA THR A 14 -1.24 -50.23 9.16
C THR A 14 -0.07 -49.50 8.49
N LEU A 15 0.56 -48.56 9.20
CA LEU A 15 2.02 -48.46 9.25
C LEU A 15 2.37 -47.60 10.47
N THR A 16 2.38 -48.26 11.63
CA THR A 16 3.08 -47.78 12.81
C THR A 16 4.57 -47.84 12.55
N ALA A 17 5.10 -46.89 11.77
CA ALA A 17 6.36 -46.30 12.17
C ALA A 17 5.97 -45.25 13.20
N ALA A 18 6.25 -45.51 14.46
CA ALA A 18 6.35 -44.43 15.44
C ALA A 18 7.42 -43.48 14.90
N LEU A 19 7.01 -42.48 14.12
CA LEU A 19 7.75 -41.24 14.02
C LEU A 19 7.68 -40.66 15.43
N THR A 20 8.57 -41.13 16.29
CA THR A 20 9.14 -40.27 17.31
C THR A 20 9.53 -39.02 16.53
N VAL A 21 8.76 -37.94 16.65
CA VAL A 21 9.22 -36.61 16.26
C VAL A 21 10.41 -36.37 17.17
N THR A 22 11.58 -36.81 16.72
CA THR A 22 12.84 -36.44 17.35
C THR A 22 12.93 -34.96 17.10
N ALA A 23 12.76 -34.17 18.14
CA ALA A 23 12.99 -32.75 18.11
C ALA A 23 14.29 -32.45 17.34
N ALA A 24 14.19 -31.57 16.34
CA ALA A 24 15.28 -31.25 15.45
C ALA A 24 15.54 -29.73 15.46
N PRO A 25 16.81 -29.30 15.41
CA PRO A 25 17.15 -27.92 15.19
C PRO A 25 16.47 -27.40 13.90
N ARG A 26 15.87 -26.21 13.97
CA ARG A 26 15.25 -25.56 12.81
C ARG A 26 16.31 -25.23 11.77
N SER A 27 16.02 -25.55 10.52
CA SER A 27 16.89 -25.18 9.41
C SER A 27 16.91 -23.66 9.21
N LYS A 28 18.01 -23.12 8.64
CA LYS A 28 18.10 -21.69 8.28
C LYS A 28 16.95 -21.24 7.36
N ALA A 29 16.51 -22.12 6.46
CA ALA A 29 15.38 -21.85 5.56
C ALA A 29 14.05 -21.74 6.32
N ALA A 30 13.83 -22.63 7.29
CA ALA A 30 12.65 -22.57 8.16
C ALA A 30 12.63 -21.28 8.99
N ILE A 31 13.76 -20.92 9.61
CA ILE A 31 13.91 -19.67 10.38
C ILE A 31 13.57 -18.44 9.53
N LYS A 32 14.10 -18.37 8.30
CA LYS A 32 13.82 -17.27 7.37
C LYS A 32 12.34 -17.22 6.96
N ALA A 33 11.73 -18.37 6.68
CA ALA A 33 10.32 -18.46 6.31
C ALA A 33 9.39 -18.03 7.45
N ILE A 34 9.69 -18.44 8.69
CA ILE A 34 8.98 -18.03 9.91
C ILE A 34 9.07 -16.51 10.06
N ALA A 35 10.27 -15.93 10.03
CA ALA A 35 10.44 -14.48 10.16
C ALA A 35 9.68 -13.72 9.07
N ALA A 36 9.79 -14.14 7.81
CA ALA A 36 9.07 -13.52 6.69
C ALA A 36 7.55 -13.59 6.85
N LYS A 37 7.01 -14.67 7.45
CA LYS A 37 5.60 -14.80 7.78
C LYS A 37 5.18 -13.77 8.83
N VAL A 38 5.94 -13.62 9.92
CA VAL A 38 5.63 -12.65 10.98
C VAL A 38 5.66 -11.21 10.45
N PHE A 39 6.68 -10.84 9.66
CA PHE A 39 6.75 -9.51 9.05
C PHE A 39 5.56 -9.19 8.13
N LYS A 40 4.95 -10.20 7.50
CA LYS A 40 3.78 -10.03 6.63
C LYS A 40 2.45 -10.03 7.37
N GLN A 41 2.38 -10.60 8.57
CA GLN A 41 1.12 -10.88 9.26
C GLN A 41 0.95 -10.08 10.55
N SER A 42 2.03 -9.71 11.24
CA SER A 42 1.97 -8.95 12.48
C SER A 42 1.59 -7.49 12.19
N PRO A 43 0.47 -6.97 12.72
CA PRO A 43 0.09 -5.56 12.58
C PRO A 43 1.19 -4.62 13.08
N THR A 44 1.90 -5.00 14.15
CA THR A 44 3.05 -4.26 14.69
C THR A 44 4.16 -4.14 13.65
N LEU A 45 4.54 -5.26 13.00
CA LEU A 45 5.65 -5.28 12.06
C LEU A 45 5.27 -4.79 10.65
N MET A 46 4.00 -4.79 10.27
CA MET A 46 3.55 -4.23 8.99
C MET A 46 3.91 -2.75 8.84
N THR A 47 4.03 -2.02 9.95
CA THR A 47 4.48 -0.61 9.98
C THR A 47 5.98 -0.43 9.76
N THR A 48 6.75 -1.51 9.84
CA THR A 48 8.19 -1.42 9.76
C THR A 48 8.62 -1.18 8.33
N ARG A 49 9.55 -0.24 8.13
CA ARG A 49 10.13 0.07 6.82
C ARG A 49 10.94 -1.13 6.33
N ALA A 50 10.27 -2.14 5.78
CA ALA A 50 10.91 -3.21 5.05
C ALA A 50 11.74 -2.53 3.96
N SER A 51 13.07 -2.66 4.02
CA SER A 51 13.89 -2.33 2.87
C SER A 51 13.47 -3.24 1.71
N LYS A 52 13.88 -2.94 0.49
CA LYS A 52 13.64 -3.84 -0.66
C LYS A 52 14.28 -5.23 -0.48
N ASP A 53 15.01 -5.44 0.62
CA ASP A 53 15.79 -6.63 0.92
C ASP A 53 14.97 -7.63 1.72
N GLU A 54 15.37 -8.89 1.68
CA GLU A 54 14.80 -9.91 2.56
C GLU A 54 15.37 -9.77 3.99
N PRO A 55 14.61 -10.14 5.03
CA PRO A 55 15.10 -10.07 6.40
C PRO A 55 16.33 -10.97 6.55
N ARG A 56 17.37 -10.43 7.20
CA ARG A 56 18.65 -11.12 7.40
C ARG A 56 18.87 -11.44 8.88
N ALA A 57 19.75 -12.40 9.15
CA ALA A 57 20.17 -12.69 10.51
C ALA A 57 21.03 -11.52 11.05
N LEU A 58 20.56 -10.89 12.12
CA LEU A 58 21.23 -9.79 12.83
C LEU A 58 22.02 -10.30 14.05
N LEU A 59 21.56 -11.40 14.65
CA LEU A 59 22.23 -12.15 15.71
C LEU A 59 21.84 -13.63 15.56
N ALA A 60 22.77 -14.56 15.82
CA ALA A 60 22.48 -15.98 15.85
C ALA A 60 23.35 -16.67 16.91
N ASN A 61 22.74 -17.47 17.78
CA ASN A 61 23.41 -18.35 18.74
C ASN A 61 22.83 -19.78 18.63
N LYS A 62 23.12 -20.66 19.61
CA LYS A 62 22.57 -22.03 19.59
C LYS A 62 21.08 -22.10 19.93
N ALA A 63 20.55 -21.11 20.66
CA ALA A 63 19.18 -21.10 21.18
C ALA A 63 18.18 -20.44 20.22
N PHE A 64 18.53 -19.31 19.62
CA PHE A 64 17.66 -18.54 18.74
C PHE A 64 18.44 -17.75 17.68
N THR A 65 17.69 -17.25 16.70
CA THR A 65 18.18 -16.35 15.65
C THR A 65 17.30 -15.10 15.60
N VAL A 66 17.93 -13.92 15.64
CA VAL A 66 17.27 -12.64 15.43
C VAL A 66 17.31 -12.32 13.93
N MET A 67 16.14 -12.28 13.31
CA MET A 67 15.94 -11.94 11.90
C MET A 67 15.35 -10.54 11.80
N GLY A 68 15.90 -9.64 10.98
CA GLY A 68 15.37 -8.29 10.85
C GLY A 68 15.88 -7.51 9.65
N TYR A 69 15.47 -6.25 9.56
CA TYR A 69 15.98 -5.29 8.57
C TYR A 69 16.86 -4.23 9.23
N ASP A 70 17.81 -3.69 8.47
CA ASP A 70 18.81 -2.74 8.97
C ASP A 70 18.21 -1.43 9.48
N ASN A 71 17.08 -1.03 8.90
CA ASN A 71 16.41 0.23 9.20
C ASN A 71 15.05 0.04 9.89
N GLY A 72 14.79 -1.15 10.44
CA GLY A 72 13.64 -1.36 11.31
C GLY A 72 13.14 -2.80 11.35
N GLY A 73 12.81 -3.24 12.56
CA GLY A 73 12.03 -4.44 12.81
C GLY A 73 12.89 -5.67 12.96
N PHE A 74 12.55 -6.47 13.97
CA PHE A 74 13.16 -7.77 14.17
C PHE A 74 12.16 -8.78 14.74
N VAL A 75 12.47 -10.05 14.48
CA VAL A 75 11.78 -11.24 14.95
C VAL A 75 12.83 -12.16 15.57
N ILE A 76 12.60 -12.61 16.80
CA ILE A 76 13.45 -13.60 17.45
C ILE A 76 12.79 -14.97 17.28
N VAL A 77 13.45 -15.83 16.50
CA VAL A 77 12.99 -17.17 16.16
C VAL A 77 13.80 -18.19 16.96
N SER A 78 13.14 -19.09 17.70
CA SER A 78 13.87 -20.14 18.41
C SER A 78 14.46 -21.16 17.41
N ASN A 79 15.63 -21.70 17.70
CA ASN A 79 16.35 -22.59 16.78
C ASN A 79 15.97 -24.06 16.95
N ASP A 80 15.00 -24.40 17.81
CA ASP A 80 14.63 -25.77 18.14
C ASP A 80 13.10 -25.94 18.16
N ASP A 81 12.61 -27.05 17.60
CA ASP A 81 11.18 -27.32 17.46
C ASP A 81 10.48 -27.79 18.75
N LEU A 82 11.24 -28.01 19.84
CA LEU A 82 10.68 -28.15 21.20
C LEU A 82 10.03 -26.88 21.73
N LEU A 83 10.26 -25.72 21.09
CA LEU A 83 9.74 -24.43 21.51
C LEU A 83 8.83 -23.80 20.46
N PRO A 84 7.98 -22.83 20.84
CA PRO A 84 7.29 -21.98 19.89
C PRO A 84 8.27 -21.35 18.89
N ASP A 85 7.85 -21.24 17.64
CA ASP A 85 8.68 -20.75 16.54
C ASP A 85 9.20 -19.33 16.79
N VAL A 86 8.32 -18.43 17.22
CA VAL A 86 8.61 -17.03 17.49
C VAL A 86 8.49 -16.76 18.97
N ILE A 87 9.60 -16.31 19.59
CA ILE A 87 9.62 -15.94 21.01
C ILE A 87 9.52 -14.43 21.22
N ALA A 88 9.85 -13.61 20.21
CA ALA A 88 9.66 -12.17 20.29
C ALA A 88 9.59 -11.50 18.92
N TYR A 89 9.00 -10.32 18.85
CA TYR A 89 9.11 -9.41 17.71
C TYR A 89 8.90 -7.95 18.10
N SER A 90 9.54 -7.05 17.37
CA SER A 90 9.46 -5.60 17.59
C SER A 90 9.56 -4.88 16.25
N ASN A 91 8.86 -3.77 16.09
CA ASN A 91 8.98 -2.89 14.92
C ASN A 91 10.16 -1.91 15.04
N THR A 92 10.92 -1.96 16.13
CA THR A 92 12.09 -1.11 16.37
C THR A 92 13.34 -1.70 15.69
N VAL A 93 14.39 -0.90 15.54
CA VAL A 93 15.67 -1.40 15.02
C VAL A 93 16.34 -2.28 16.08
N PHE A 94 16.82 -3.45 15.66
CA PHE A 94 17.67 -4.28 16.51
C PHE A 94 19.10 -3.76 16.50
N ASP A 95 19.63 -3.45 17.68
CA ASP A 95 21.03 -3.10 17.88
C ASP A 95 21.71 -4.11 18.81
N LYS A 96 22.68 -4.86 18.25
CA LYS A 96 23.48 -5.84 18.99
C LYS A 96 24.37 -5.21 20.07
N ASN A 97 24.67 -3.91 19.93
CA ASN A 97 25.51 -3.13 20.84
C ASN A 97 24.67 -2.15 21.67
N THR A 98 23.36 -2.37 21.78
CA THR A 98 22.44 -1.48 22.52
C THR A 98 22.93 -1.21 23.95
N ASN A 99 22.60 -0.05 24.51
CA ASN A 99 22.78 0.23 25.94
C ASN A 99 21.55 -0.19 26.76
N ASN A 100 20.51 -0.74 26.14
CA ASN A 100 19.34 -1.25 26.82
C ASN A 100 19.69 -2.53 27.60
N GLU A 101 20.13 -2.36 28.84
CA GLU A 101 20.52 -3.45 29.75
C GLU A 101 19.34 -4.39 30.06
N ASN A 102 18.10 -3.89 30.07
CA ASN A 102 16.91 -4.71 30.31
C ASN A 102 16.67 -5.69 29.15
N PHE A 103 16.84 -5.23 27.90
CA PHE A 103 16.72 -6.09 26.73
C PHE A 103 17.88 -7.09 26.62
N LYS A 104 19.11 -6.69 26.99
CA LYS A 104 20.25 -7.63 27.08
C LYS A 104 20.00 -8.74 28.09
N TRP A 105 19.45 -8.40 29.25
CA TRP A 105 19.03 -9.38 30.24
C TRP A 105 18.01 -10.36 29.66
N TYR A 106 16.96 -9.86 28.98
CA TYR A 106 15.97 -10.73 28.35
C TYR A 106 16.61 -11.71 27.36
N LEU A 107 17.48 -11.23 26.45
CA LEU A 107 18.16 -12.09 25.48
C LEU A 107 18.98 -13.20 26.16
N SER A 108 19.67 -12.85 27.25
CA SER A 108 20.49 -13.79 28.01
C SER A 108 19.63 -14.82 28.74
N ALA A 109 18.59 -14.37 29.44
CA ALA A 109 17.65 -15.23 30.16
C ALA A 109 16.87 -16.17 29.20
N ALA A 110 16.45 -15.65 28.04
CA ALA A 110 15.80 -16.46 27.00
C ALA A 110 16.75 -17.51 26.41
N GLU A 111 18.01 -17.16 26.14
CA GLU A 111 19.02 -18.11 25.65
C GLU A 111 19.21 -19.28 26.63
N GLU A 112 19.28 -19.00 27.93
CA GLU A 112 19.43 -20.04 28.95
C GLU A 112 18.17 -20.88 29.13
N ALA A 113 16.99 -20.26 29.21
CA ALA A 113 15.71 -20.98 29.31
C ALA A 113 15.51 -21.95 28.13
N ILE A 114 15.85 -21.51 26.91
CA ILE A 114 15.80 -22.36 25.71
C ILE A 114 16.78 -23.53 25.83
N LYS A 115 18.03 -23.29 26.25
CA LYS A 115 19.03 -24.36 26.44
C LYS A 115 18.55 -25.41 27.44
N ASP A 116 17.93 -24.98 28.54
CA ASP A 116 17.39 -25.88 29.56
C ASP A 116 16.19 -26.69 29.04
N ILE A 117 15.27 -26.08 28.28
CA ILE A 117 14.15 -26.79 27.65
C ILE A 117 14.68 -27.84 26.66
N VAL A 118 15.60 -27.46 25.78
CA VAL A 118 16.22 -28.37 24.80
C VAL A 118 16.94 -29.52 25.51
N LYS A 119 17.71 -29.22 26.58
CA LYS A 119 18.38 -30.23 27.40
C LYS A 119 17.40 -31.18 28.09
N SER A 120 16.25 -30.68 28.52
CA SER A 120 15.20 -31.50 29.16
C SER A 120 14.48 -32.43 28.18
N GLY A 121 14.48 -32.09 26.88
CA GLY A 121 13.79 -32.83 25.83
C GLY A 121 12.25 -32.77 25.89
N LYS A 122 11.69 -31.92 26.76
CA LYS A 122 10.23 -31.77 26.91
C LYS A 122 9.73 -30.60 26.06
N PRO A 123 8.81 -30.83 25.10
CA PRO A 123 8.23 -29.73 24.33
C PRO A 123 7.51 -28.74 25.23
N ARG A 124 7.71 -27.44 24.97
CA ARG A 124 6.97 -26.33 25.59
C ARG A 124 6.07 -25.69 24.54
N THR A 125 4.81 -25.46 24.90
CA THR A 125 3.87 -24.66 24.13
C THR A 125 3.70 -23.29 24.77
N MET A 126 3.39 -22.27 23.96
CA MET A 126 3.00 -20.95 24.47
C MET A 126 1.69 -21.03 25.26
N VAL A 127 1.50 -20.15 26.24
CA VAL A 127 0.24 -20.02 27.00
C VAL A 127 -0.57 -18.86 26.44
N PRO A 128 -1.53 -19.06 25.53
CA PRO A 128 -2.36 -17.97 24.99
C PRO A 128 -3.41 -17.47 26.01
N PRO A 129 -3.99 -16.28 25.81
CA PRO A 129 -5.11 -15.79 26.62
C PRO A 129 -6.34 -16.69 26.45
N ASP A 130 -7.04 -16.98 27.55
CA ASP A 130 -8.32 -17.69 27.52
C ASP A 130 -9.41 -16.77 26.95
N GLN A 131 -9.76 -16.97 25.67
CA GLN A 131 -10.71 -16.13 24.94
C GLN A 131 -12.14 -16.17 25.50
N SER A 132 -12.46 -17.09 26.42
CA SER A 132 -13.73 -17.08 27.15
C SER A 132 -13.76 -16.04 28.28
N LYS A 133 -12.59 -15.54 28.70
CA LYS A 133 -12.42 -14.57 29.80
C LYS A 133 -11.83 -13.24 29.35
N TYR A 134 -10.90 -13.27 28.41
CA TYR A 134 -10.10 -12.11 28.03
C TYR A 134 -10.25 -11.85 26.53
N ALA A 135 -10.03 -10.60 26.11
CA ALA A 135 -9.91 -10.28 24.70
C ALA A 135 -8.75 -11.07 24.06
N ALA A 136 -8.89 -11.42 22.77
CA ALA A 136 -7.89 -12.19 22.05
C ALA A 136 -6.53 -11.46 21.96
N GLU A 137 -6.54 -10.14 21.80
CA GLU A 137 -5.34 -9.31 21.80
C GLU A 137 -5.61 -7.97 22.49
N ILE A 138 -4.59 -7.44 23.15
CA ILE A 138 -4.56 -6.09 23.68
C ILE A 138 -3.33 -5.36 23.11
N PRO A 139 -3.51 -4.36 22.23
CA PRO A 139 -2.41 -3.51 21.78
C PRO A 139 -1.73 -2.81 22.97
N SER A 140 -0.46 -2.42 22.80
CA SER A 140 0.21 -1.55 23.78
C SER A 140 -0.63 -0.32 24.06
N PHE A 141 -1.01 -0.12 25.31
CA PHE A 141 -1.81 1.03 25.72
C PHE A 141 -0.98 2.13 26.41
N LEU A 142 0.25 1.82 26.84
CA LEU A 142 1.23 2.83 27.23
C LEU A 142 1.84 3.46 25.98
N THR A 143 1.90 4.78 25.98
CA THR A 143 2.43 5.59 24.87
C THR A 143 3.79 6.21 25.19
N ALA A 144 4.09 6.40 26.48
CA ALA A 144 5.39 6.89 26.92
C ALA A 144 6.52 5.97 26.46
N ARG A 145 7.59 6.59 25.97
CA ARG A 145 8.86 5.99 25.56
C ARG A 145 9.95 6.72 26.33
N TRP A 146 10.00 6.49 27.64
CA TRP A 146 10.89 7.21 28.53
C TRP A 146 12.20 6.46 28.76
N GLY A 147 13.21 7.19 29.19
CA GLY A 147 14.56 6.69 29.45
C GLY A 147 14.98 6.96 30.89
N GLN A 148 16.30 6.91 31.10
CA GLN A 148 16.91 7.13 32.42
C GLN A 148 17.90 8.29 32.46
N GLU A 149 18.20 8.87 31.29
CA GLU A 149 19.14 9.97 31.11
C GLU A 149 18.41 11.29 30.87
N LYS A 150 19.10 12.33 30.40
CA LYS A 150 18.50 13.63 30.13
C LYS A 150 17.31 13.50 29.15
N PRO A 151 16.16 14.17 29.39
CA PRO A 151 15.83 15.07 30.51
C PRO A 151 15.34 14.38 31.78
N TYR A 152 15.07 13.08 31.75
CA TYR A 152 14.49 12.32 32.84
C TYR A 152 15.27 12.44 34.15
N ASN A 153 16.60 12.58 34.09
CA ASN A 153 17.46 12.72 35.26
C ASN A 153 17.90 14.16 35.58
N ASP A 154 17.33 15.19 34.95
CA ASP A 154 17.77 16.59 35.15
C ASP A 154 17.61 17.08 36.60
N LEU A 155 16.72 16.44 37.39
CA LEU A 155 16.53 16.70 38.82
C LEU A 155 17.12 15.62 39.74
N CYS A 156 17.69 14.55 39.18
CA CYS A 156 18.41 13.55 39.97
C CYS A 156 19.64 14.16 40.66
N PRO A 157 20.01 13.65 41.85
CA PRO A 157 21.13 14.18 42.62
C PRO A 157 22.46 14.01 41.88
N GLU A 158 23.46 14.79 42.29
CA GLU A 158 24.85 14.47 41.98
C GLU A 158 25.30 13.28 42.84
N GLY A 159 26.10 12.39 42.25
CA GLY A 159 26.53 11.16 42.89
C GLY A 159 27.80 10.60 42.28
N THR A 160 28.05 9.31 42.54
CA THR A 160 29.27 8.61 42.12
C THR A 160 28.93 7.30 41.42
N THR A 161 29.95 6.65 40.86
CA THR A 161 29.82 5.28 40.35
C THR A 161 29.65 4.28 41.50
N SER A 162 28.99 3.17 41.22
CA SER A 162 28.70 2.07 42.12
C SER A 162 29.97 1.32 42.52
N GLY A 163 30.70 1.85 43.52
CA GLY A 163 31.77 1.11 44.20
C GLY A 163 33.17 1.72 44.18
N THR A 164 33.46 2.79 43.41
CA THR A 164 34.80 3.42 43.39
C THR A 164 34.75 4.91 43.09
N GLY A 165 35.44 5.73 43.86
CA GLY A 165 35.52 7.17 43.62
C GLY A 165 36.28 7.50 42.32
N SER A 166 35.53 7.78 41.25
CA SER A 166 35.97 8.58 40.10
C SER A 166 34.75 8.96 39.24
N TRP A 167 34.73 10.21 38.74
CA TRP A 167 33.71 10.72 37.84
C TRP A 167 33.74 10.01 36.50
N GLN A 168 32.77 9.14 36.23
CA GLN A 168 32.36 8.77 34.87
C GLN A 168 30.86 8.50 34.90
N GLY A 169 30.08 9.54 34.62
CA GLY A 169 28.64 9.45 34.35
C GLY A 169 28.41 9.65 32.86
N TYR A 170 27.41 8.96 32.32
CA TYR A 170 26.98 9.13 30.94
C TYR A 170 26.46 10.57 30.74
N GLY A 171 27.03 11.29 29.78
CA GLY A 171 26.84 12.73 29.60
C GLY A 171 27.57 13.55 30.67
N ASN A 172 28.35 14.55 30.26
CA ASN A 172 29.24 15.39 31.09
C ASN A 172 28.55 16.23 32.22
N THR A 173 27.43 15.78 32.79
CA THR A 173 26.57 16.50 33.74
C THR A 173 26.84 16.18 35.21
N GLY A 174 27.42 15.00 35.53
CA GLY A 174 27.68 14.56 36.90
C GLY A 174 26.46 14.08 37.69
N ARG A 175 25.27 14.05 37.08
CA ARG A 175 24.03 13.56 37.71
C ARG A 175 23.92 12.04 37.64
N THR A 176 23.27 11.46 38.65
CA THR A 176 22.95 10.02 38.66
C THR A 176 21.85 9.68 37.66
N LEU A 177 21.75 8.42 37.25
CA LEU A 177 20.62 7.95 36.43
C LEU A 177 19.34 7.90 37.27
N THR A 178 18.17 7.95 36.64
CA THR A 178 16.88 7.79 37.35
C THR A 178 16.77 6.41 37.99
N GLY A 179 17.23 5.37 37.30
CA GLY A 179 17.08 3.96 37.65
C GLY A 179 15.85 3.32 36.99
N CYS A 180 16.01 2.07 36.55
CA CYS A 180 14.99 1.37 35.76
C CYS A 180 13.63 1.25 36.50
N VAL A 181 13.66 1.05 37.82
CA VAL A 181 12.46 0.99 38.66
C VAL A 181 11.73 2.33 38.69
N ALA A 182 12.45 3.44 38.85
CA ALA A 182 11.86 4.78 38.84
C ALA A 182 11.25 5.10 37.47
N THR A 183 11.94 4.76 36.37
CA THR A 183 11.42 4.93 35.02
C THR A 183 10.17 4.07 34.78
N ALA A 184 10.14 2.81 35.24
CA ALA A 184 8.95 1.96 35.13
C ALA A 184 7.77 2.51 35.94
N MET A 185 8.00 2.94 37.19
CA MET A 185 7.01 3.61 38.02
C MET A 185 6.47 4.88 37.34
N ALA A 186 7.36 5.77 36.91
CA ALA A 186 7.00 7.04 36.30
C ALA A 186 6.17 6.84 35.02
N GLN A 187 6.49 5.86 34.17
CA GLN A 187 5.70 5.55 32.99
C GLN A 187 4.29 5.06 33.34
N ILE A 188 4.12 4.29 34.42
CA ILE A 188 2.82 3.82 34.89
C ILE A 188 2.02 4.96 35.51
N LEU A 189 2.62 5.78 36.37
CA LEU A 189 1.97 6.97 36.94
C LEU A 189 1.57 7.95 35.85
N TYR A 190 2.45 8.18 34.87
CA TYR A 190 2.13 8.94 33.67
C TYR A 190 1.10 8.27 32.76
N TYR A 191 0.86 6.97 32.86
CA TYR A 191 -0.26 6.32 32.17
C TYR A 191 -1.59 6.42 32.92
N ILE A 192 -1.54 6.45 34.25
CA ILE A 192 -2.70 6.61 35.13
C ILE A 192 -3.13 8.07 35.21
N GLY A 193 -2.27 8.95 35.71
CA GLY A 193 -2.56 10.39 35.83
C GLY A 193 -2.69 10.96 37.16
N TRP A 194 -2.02 10.30 38.05
CA TRP A 194 -2.41 10.32 39.40
C TRP A 194 -1.18 9.89 40.18
N PRO A 195 -0.94 10.51 41.34
CA PRO A 195 -1.80 11.53 41.97
C PRO A 195 -1.58 12.95 41.42
N GLU A 196 -2.34 13.95 41.90
CA GLU A 196 -2.04 15.37 41.63
C GLU A 196 -0.74 15.79 42.34
N HIS A 197 -0.61 15.38 43.59
CA HIS A 197 0.61 15.46 44.41
C HIS A 197 0.71 14.19 45.25
N GLY A 198 1.90 13.85 45.75
CA GLY A 198 2.04 12.70 46.63
C GLY A 198 1.77 13.04 48.10
N ILE A 199 2.07 12.11 48.99
CA ILE A 199 1.77 12.19 50.43
C ILE A 199 3.06 12.24 51.25
N GLY A 200 3.14 13.22 52.14
CA GLY A 200 4.17 13.34 53.16
C GLY A 200 5.58 13.62 52.61
N THR A 201 6.60 13.15 53.34
CA THR A 201 8.00 13.33 52.97
C THR A 201 8.74 12.00 53.00
N HIS A 202 9.77 11.85 52.17
CA HIS A 202 10.66 10.68 52.23
C HIS A 202 12.10 11.09 51.94
N SER A 203 13.06 10.29 52.41
CA SER A 203 14.47 10.61 52.23
C SER A 203 15.32 9.39 51.93
N VAL A 204 16.29 9.57 51.05
CA VAL A 204 17.34 8.59 50.75
C VAL A 204 18.72 9.22 50.97
N ASN A 205 19.75 8.39 51.02
CA ASN A 205 21.13 8.84 51.17
C ASN A 205 21.92 8.55 49.89
N VAL A 206 22.50 9.58 49.29
CA VAL A 206 23.25 9.50 48.04
C VAL A 206 24.75 9.57 48.32
N LYS A 207 25.50 8.59 47.85
CA LYS A 207 26.96 8.51 48.04
C LYS A 207 27.69 9.54 47.16
N GLN A 208 28.51 10.36 47.79
CA GLN A 208 29.28 11.44 47.16
C GLN A 208 30.74 11.02 46.87
N ALA A 209 31.45 11.82 46.07
CA ALA A 209 32.81 11.55 45.61
C ALA A 209 33.84 11.43 46.74
N ASP A 210 33.64 12.19 47.82
CA ASP A 210 34.46 12.16 49.04
C ASP A 210 34.12 10.97 49.97
N GLY A 211 33.19 10.09 49.57
CA GLY A 211 32.71 8.97 50.35
C GLY A 211 31.63 9.32 51.37
N SER A 212 31.28 10.61 51.52
CA SER A 212 30.17 11.04 52.37
C SER A 212 28.81 10.61 51.80
N LYS A 213 27.79 10.59 52.65
CA LYS A 213 26.40 10.34 52.25
C LYS A 213 25.61 11.62 52.42
N LYS A 214 25.12 12.18 51.31
CA LYS A 214 24.25 13.35 51.31
C LYS A 214 22.80 12.90 51.39
N LYS A 215 22.06 13.42 52.37
CA LYS A 215 20.63 13.17 52.49
C LYS A 215 19.89 13.94 51.39
N LEU A 216 19.07 13.22 50.61
CA LEU A 216 18.14 13.76 49.63
C LEU A 216 16.73 13.55 50.17
N THR A 217 15.95 14.62 50.28
CA THR A 217 14.57 14.59 50.78
C THR A 217 13.63 15.10 49.70
N VAL A 218 12.52 14.39 49.48
CA VAL A 218 11.39 14.85 48.66
C VAL A 218 10.22 15.16 49.59
N ASN A 219 9.62 16.34 49.39
CA ASN A 219 8.31 16.68 49.97
C ASN A 219 7.24 16.45 48.90
N TYR A 220 6.46 15.40 49.08
CA TYR A 220 5.50 14.96 48.08
C TYR A 220 4.25 15.86 48.05
N GLU A 221 3.95 16.57 49.14
CA GLU A 221 2.87 17.56 49.21
C GLU A 221 3.17 18.81 48.35
N GLU A 222 4.46 19.11 48.12
CA GLU A 222 4.91 20.21 47.26
C GLU A 222 5.18 19.76 45.82
N SER A 223 5.16 18.45 45.57
CA SER A 223 5.48 17.85 44.28
C SER A 223 4.21 17.70 43.43
N VAL A 224 3.71 18.83 42.94
CA VAL A 224 2.55 18.85 42.02
C VAL A 224 2.98 18.34 40.64
N TYR A 225 2.35 17.26 40.19
CA TYR A 225 2.71 16.59 38.94
C TYR A 225 1.99 17.22 37.74
N ASP A 226 2.74 17.93 36.91
CA ASP A 226 2.23 18.55 35.68
C ASP A 226 2.10 17.50 34.56
N TRP A 227 1.02 16.73 34.63
CA TRP A 227 0.73 15.68 33.65
C TRP A 227 0.54 16.22 32.22
N GLY A 228 0.15 17.48 32.05
CA GLY A 228 -0.11 18.10 30.75
C GLY A 228 1.18 18.45 30.00
N ASN A 229 2.24 18.83 30.72
CA ASN A 229 3.56 19.06 30.16
C ASN A 229 4.42 17.79 30.04
N MET A 230 4.01 16.68 30.66
CA MET A 230 4.64 15.38 30.39
C MET A 230 4.20 14.83 29.03
N ILE A 231 5.16 14.51 28.16
CA ILE A 231 4.90 14.03 26.79
C ILE A 231 5.41 12.59 26.56
N ASP A 232 4.88 11.93 25.53
CA ASP A 232 5.19 10.53 25.25
C ASP A 232 6.67 10.26 24.91
N SER A 233 7.40 11.22 24.34
CA SER A 233 8.79 11.03 23.91
C SER A 233 9.60 12.31 23.99
N TYR A 234 10.83 12.21 24.49
CA TYR A 234 11.77 13.32 24.62
C TYR A 234 13.00 13.19 23.70
N ARG A 235 13.00 12.22 22.77
CA ARG A 235 14.07 12.07 21.76
C ARG A 235 14.15 13.21 20.74
N GLY A 236 13.15 14.09 20.72
CA GLY A 236 13.06 15.25 19.83
C GLY A 236 13.15 16.58 20.57
N HIS A 237 12.53 17.61 20.01
CA HIS A 237 12.42 18.90 20.67
C HIS A 237 11.38 18.84 21.80
N TYR A 238 11.72 19.38 22.96
CA TYR A 238 10.83 19.56 24.11
C TYR A 238 11.15 20.91 24.77
N SER A 239 10.16 21.51 25.43
CA SER A 239 10.33 22.76 26.18
C SER A 239 10.99 22.50 27.54
N LYS A 240 11.48 23.56 28.18
CA LYS A 240 12.07 23.46 29.52
C LYS A 240 11.06 22.90 30.53
N GLU A 241 9.83 23.39 30.47
CA GLU A 241 8.71 23.00 31.34
C GLU A 241 8.38 21.51 31.16
N GLN A 242 8.37 21.02 29.92
CA GLN A 242 8.15 19.60 29.63
C GLN A 242 9.27 18.72 30.21
N GLY A 243 10.52 19.16 30.12
CA GLY A 243 11.67 18.46 30.68
C GLY A 243 11.66 18.43 32.21
N GLU A 244 11.37 19.57 32.84
CA GLU A 244 11.29 19.69 34.30
C GLU A 244 10.13 18.86 34.88
N ALA A 245 8.98 18.81 34.20
CA ALA A 245 7.83 18.01 34.61
C ALA A 245 8.18 16.52 34.73
N VAL A 246 8.77 15.92 33.68
CA VAL A 246 9.16 14.50 33.73
C VAL A 246 10.31 14.25 34.71
N ALA A 247 11.27 15.17 34.82
CA ALA A 247 12.39 15.03 35.75
C ALA A 247 11.94 15.02 37.21
N ARG A 248 10.89 15.80 37.56
CA ARG A 248 10.31 15.83 38.91
C ARG A 248 9.75 14.47 39.26
N LEU A 249 8.87 13.94 38.41
CA LEU A 249 8.25 12.63 38.62
C LEU A 249 9.30 11.52 38.75
N MET A 250 10.35 11.55 37.93
CA MET A 250 11.44 10.57 37.97
C MET A 250 12.22 10.60 39.29
N LEU A 251 12.56 11.80 39.78
CA LEU A 251 13.21 11.97 41.08
C LEU A 251 12.32 11.41 42.19
N ASP A 252 11.05 11.79 42.21
CA ASP A 252 10.13 11.46 43.28
C ASP A 252 9.82 9.96 43.31
N CYS A 253 9.71 9.32 42.14
CA CYS A 253 9.63 7.87 42.00
C CYS A 253 10.87 7.16 42.57
N GLY A 254 12.06 7.65 42.22
CA GLY A 254 13.30 7.03 42.72
C GLY A 254 13.45 7.18 44.23
N VAL A 255 13.20 8.37 44.78
CA VAL A 255 13.23 8.57 46.24
C VAL A 255 12.18 7.70 46.92
N ALA A 256 10.95 7.64 46.42
CA ALA A 256 9.88 6.81 47.01
C ALA A 256 10.26 5.33 47.04
N ALA A 257 10.96 4.86 46.01
CA ALA A 257 11.41 3.48 45.91
C ALA A 257 12.74 3.21 46.64
N ASP A 258 13.21 4.11 47.51
CA ASP A 258 14.49 3.96 48.23
C ASP A 258 15.69 3.75 47.30
N MET A 259 15.75 4.51 46.20
CA MET A 259 16.77 4.36 45.17
C MET A 259 18.20 4.54 45.70
N ASN A 260 19.06 3.58 45.37
CA ASN A 260 20.51 3.76 45.47
C ASN A 260 21.01 4.44 44.21
N TYR A 261 21.08 5.77 44.24
CA TYR A 261 21.48 6.60 43.10
C TYR A 261 22.97 6.48 42.79
N ALA A 262 23.30 6.19 41.52
CA ALA A 262 24.67 6.16 41.01
C ALA A 262 24.76 6.63 39.54
N THR A 263 25.95 7.00 39.09
CA THR A 263 26.19 7.53 37.73
C THR A 263 26.34 6.45 36.66
N ASP A 264 26.61 5.21 37.07
CA ASP A 264 26.78 4.01 36.25
C ASP A 264 25.60 3.04 36.34
N GLY A 265 24.64 3.29 37.24
CA GLY A 265 23.43 2.48 37.40
C GLY A 265 22.74 2.71 38.74
N SER A 266 21.54 3.30 38.70
CA SER A 266 20.71 3.46 39.91
C SER A 266 19.77 2.26 40.08
N GLY A 267 19.73 1.67 41.28
CA GLY A 267 18.95 0.45 41.54
C GLY A 267 18.26 0.42 42.91
N THR A 268 17.19 -0.37 43.00
CA THR A 268 16.44 -0.65 44.23
C THR A 268 15.67 -1.98 44.11
N TYR A 269 15.07 -2.45 45.20
CA TYR A 269 14.24 -3.65 45.23
C TYR A 269 12.79 -3.34 44.86
N THR A 270 12.13 -4.30 44.22
CA THR A 270 10.70 -4.22 43.85
C THR A 270 9.78 -4.00 45.06
N GLU A 271 10.16 -4.51 46.23
CA GLU A 271 9.42 -4.29 47.48
C GLU A 271 9.41 -2.82 47.88
N ASN A 272 10.55 -2.13 47.77
CA ASN A 272 10.65 -0.70 48.09
C ASN A 272 9.78 0.12 47.13
N ALA A 273 9.74 -0.23 45.85
CA ALA A 273 8.86 0.41 44.88
C ALA A 273 7.38 0.25 45.27
N CYS A 274 6.96 -0.98 45.61
CA CYS A 274 5.59 -1.26 46.05
C CYS A 274 5.22 -0.47 47.31
N GLN A 275 6.12 -0.42 48.30
CA GLN A 275 5.91 0.37 49.52
C GLN A 275 5.91 1.87 49.25
N GLY A 276 6.79 2.37 48.38
CA GLY A 276 6.83 3.77 47.96
C GLY A 276 5.55 4.23 47.26
N LEU A 277 4.97 3.37 46.40
CA LEU A 277 3.68 3.63 45.75
C LEU A 277 2.56 3.79 46.78
N LYS A 278 2.50 2.93 47.80
CA LYS A 278 1.52 3.05 48.89
C LYS A 278 1.77 4.28 49.75
N ARG A 279 3.01 4.42 50.26
CA ARG A 279 3.41 5.42 51.24
C ARG A 279 3.40 6.85 50.71
N ASN A 280 3.95 7.06 49.51
CA ASN A 280 4.24 8.40 48.98
C ASN A 280 3.36 8.80 47.80
N PHE A 281 2.79 7.84 47.08
CA PHE A 281 1.85 8.12 45.99
C PHE A 281 0.40 7.76 46.35
N GLY A 282 0.13 7.24 47.54
CA GLY A 282 -1.23 7.01 48.05
C GLY A 282 -1.95 5.79 47.46
N PHE A 283 -1.25 4.89 46.77
CA PHE A 283 -1.90 3.68 46.25
C PHE A 283 -2.49 2.83 47.39
N PRO A 284 -3.66 2.19 47.17
CA PRO A 284 -4.32 1.42 48.22
C PRO A 284 -3.50 0.19 48.62
N GLU A 285 -3.75 -0.32 49.83
CA GLU A 285 -3.11 -1.54 50.32
C GLU A 285 -3.39 -2.78 49.46
N THR A 286 -4.40 -2.72 48.60
CA THR A 286 -4.81 -3.76 47.66
C THR A 286 -3.82 -3.98 46.51
N ILE A 287 -2.89 -3.05 46.24
CA ILE A 287 -1.80 -3.31 45.28
C ILE A 287 -0.88 -4.40 45.84
N GLN A 288 -0.45 -5.32 44.98
CA GLN A 288 0.28 -6.52 45.39
C GLN A 288 1.58 -6.68 44.63
N MET A 289 2.65 -7.00 45.36
CA MET A 289 3.88 -7.51 44.78
C MET A 289 3.85 -9.04 44.78
N LEU A 290 3.92 -9.64 43.59
CA LEU A 290 3.89 -11.08 43.39
C LEU A 290 5.27 -11.57 42.93
N LYS A 291 5.65 -12.77 43.38
CA LYS A 291 6.94 -13.40 43.03
C LYS A 291 6.74 -14.55 42.06
N ARG A 292 7.41 -14.54 40.91
CA ARG A 292 7.23 -15.51 39.81
C ARG A 292 7.33 -16.97 40.26
N ARG A 293 8.28 -17.26 41.16
CA ARG A 293 8.56 -18.60 41.69
C ARG A 293 7.40 -19.25 42.46
N ARG A 294 6.38 -18.47 42.84
CA ARG A 294 5.19 -18.97 43.56
C ARG A 294 4.07 -19.45 42.63
N TYR A 295 4.23 -19.30 41.32
CA TYR A 295 3.17 -19.55 40.35
C TYR A 295 3.62 -20.51 39.26
N THR A 296 2.69 -21.33 38.77
CA THR A 296 2.87 -22.04 37.51
C THR A 296 2.88 -21.05 36.35
N GLU A 297 3.41 -21.44 35.20
CA GLU A 297 3.39 -20.59 33.99
C GLU A 297 1.98 -20.13 33.63
N LYS A 298 1.00 -21.04 33.66
CA LYS A 298 -0.40 -20.73 33.38
C LYS A 298 -0.98 -19.74 34.38
N ALA A 299 -0.76 -19.94 35.69
CA ALA A 299 -1.31 -19.05 36.71
C ALA A 299 -0.67 -17.65 36.66
N TRP A 300 0.63 -17.57 36.37
CA TRP A 300 1.32 -16.30 36.20
C TRP A 300 0.77 -15.51 35.01
N MET A 301 0.59 -16.18 33.87
CA MET A 301 0.04 -15.53 32.67
C MET A 301 -1.43 -15.16 32.81
N ASP A 302 -2.26 -15.94 33.53
CA ASP A 302 -3.66 -15.59 33.83
C ASP A 302 -3.75 -14.24 34.58
N ILE A 303 -2.84 -13.99 35.52
CA ILE A 303 -2.72 -12.70 36.22
C ILE A 303 -2.31 -11.58 35.25
N VAL A 304 -1.32 -11.83 34.39
CA VAL A 304 -0.88 -10.85 33.38
C VAL A 304 -2.03 -10.49 32.44
N TYR A 305 -2.76 -11.47 31.93
CA TYR A 305 -3.91 -11.24 31.06
C TYR A 305 -5.02 -10.47 31.76
N ASN A 306 -5.31 -10.81 33.02
CA ASN A 306 -6.31 -10.08 33.81
C ASN A 306 -5.96 -8.59 33.94
N GLU A 307 -4.75 -8.26 34.36
CA GLU A 307 -4.34 -6.85 34.51
C GLU A 307 -4.38 -6.09 33.18
N LEU A 308 -3.82 -6.66 32.12
CA LEU A 308 -3.70 -5.99 30.82
C LEU A 308 -5.04 -5.86 30.08
N ASN A 309 -5.95 -6.83 30.26
CA ASN A 309 -7.32 -6.75 29.75
C ASN A 309 -8.07 -5.58 30.40
N GLU A 310 -7.84 -5.36 31.70
CA GLU A 310 -8.34 -4.22 32.46
C GLU A 310 -7.53 -2.92 32.25
N ARG A 311 -6.55 -2.93 31.33
CA ARG A 311 -5.66 -1.79 31.04
C ARG A 311 -4.85 -1.30 32.24
N ARG A 312 -4.59 -2.16 33.22
CA ARG A 312 -3.64 -1.89 34.31
C ARG A 312 -2.25 -2.33 33.87
N ALA A 313 -1.34 -1.36 33.76
CA ALA A 313 0.04 -1.65 33.45
C ALA A 313 0.73 -2.35 34.62
N ILE A 314 1.60 -3.31 34.31
CA ILE A 314 2.31 -4.08 35.34
C ILE A 314 3.75 -3.57 35.41
N LEU A 315 4.20 -3.17 36.60
CA LEU A 315 5.63 -2.99 36.86
C LEU A 315 6.22 -4.39 37.01
N TYR A 316 7.14 -4.75 36.13
CA TYR A 316 7.76 -6.06 36.12
C TYR A 316 9.27 -5.95 36.30
N THR A 317 9.85 -6.89 37.03
CA THR A 317 11.27 -6.90 37.36
C THR A 317 11.88 -8.28 37.14
N GLY A 318 13.19 -8.30 36.94
CA GLY A 318 14.00 -9.50 36.89
C GLY A 318 15.41 -9.20 37.41
N VAL A 319 16.16 -10.24 37.79
CA VAL A 319 17.51 -10.08 38.35
C VAL A 319 18.52 -10.90 37.57
N ASP A 320 19.64 -10.27 37.21
CA ASP A 320 20.88 -10.92 36.83
C ASP A 320 21.82 -10.95 38.03
N LEU A 321 22.17 -12.14 38.51
CA LEU A 321 23.09 -12.31 39.66
C LEU A 321 24.46 -11.65 39.46
N LYS A 322 24.87 -11.38 38.21
CA LYS A 322 26.15 -10.73 37.88
C LYS A 322 26.00 -9.24 37.57
N ASN A 323 24.85 -8.81 37.05
CA ASN A 323 24.70 -7.47 36.46
C ASN A 323 23.63 -6.60 37.15
N GLY A 324 22.92 -7.12 38.16
CA GLY A 324 21.95 -6.36 38.97
C GLY A 324 20.49 -6.60 38.60
N GLY A 325 19.61 -5.71 39.10
CA GLY A 325 18.18 -5.77 38.85
C GLY A 325 17.76 -5.00 37.58
N HIS A 326 16.73 -5.51 36.91
CA HIS A 326 16.12 -4.94 35.72
C HIS A 326 14.64 -4.69 35.99
N ALA A 327 14.11 -3.56 35.53
CA ALA A 327 12.69 -3.21 35.65
C ALA A 327 12.16 -2.61 34.36
N PHE A 328 10.94 -2.99 34.00
CA PHE A 328 10.25 -2.63 32.77
C PHE A 328 8.73 -2.73 32.95
N VAL A 329 7.97 -2.29 31.96
CA VAL A 329 6.50 -2.26 32.04
C VAL A 329 5.87 -3.24 31.05
N LEU A 330 4.92 -4.04 31.51
CA LEU A 330 4.04 -4.82 30.65
C LEU A 330 2.77 -4.02 30.39
N CYS A 331 2.37 -3.88 29.12
CA CYS A 331 1.26 -3.00 28.75
C CYS A 331 0.46 -3.43 27.51
N GLY A 332 0.47 -4.72 27.18
CA GLY A 332 -0.37 -5.32 26.13
C GLY A 332 -0.03 -6.79 25.89
N TYR A 333 -0.80 -7.51 25.08
CA TYR A 333 -0.49 -8.89 24.68
C TYR A 333 -1.08 -9.26 23.31
N ASP A 334 -0.47 -10.22 22.61
CA ASP A 334 -0.94 -10.74 21.32
C ASP A 334 -1.76 -12.03 21.48
N GLU A 335 -2.45 -12.46 20.43
CA GLU A 335 -3.28 -13.68 20.41
C GLU A 335 -2.50 -14.96 20.72
N ALA A 336 -1.19 -14.96 20.44
CA ALA A 336 -0.35 -16.10 20.77
C ALA A 336 0.05 -16.13 22.26
N GLY A 337 -0.06 -15.02 22.99
CA GLY A 337 0.29 -14.90 24.41
C GLY A 337 1.65 -14.22 24.68
N LYS A 338 2.26 -13.59 23.67
CA LYS A 338 3.41 -12.70 23.92
C LYS A 338 2.91 -11.39 24.50
N VAL A 339 3.71 -10.79 25.37
CA VAL A 339 3.34 -9.59 26.11
C VAL A 339 4.14 -8.41 25.58
N TRP A 340 3.49 -7.27 25.38
CA TRP A 340 4.17 -6.04 25.04
C TRP A 340 5.01 -5.56 26.22
N VAL A 341 6.30 -5.39 26.00
CA VAL A 341 7.25 -4.87 26.97
C VAL A 341 7.72 -3.49 26.54
N ASN A 342 7.59 -2.52 27.44
CA ASN A 342 8.29 -1.25 27.38
C ASN A 342 9.50 -1.31 28.31
N TRP A 343 10.69 -1.24 27.73
CA TRP A 343 11.93 -1.47 28.47
C TRP A 343 12.40 -0.28 29.31
N GLY A 344 11.82 0.92 29.14
CA GLY A 344 12.31 2.14 29.79
C GLY A 344 13.63 2.66 29.19
N TRP A 345 13.84 2.43 27.90
CA TRP A 345 15.02 2.85 27.12
C TRP A 345 14.60 3.60 25.86
N GLU A 346 13.68 4.55 26.04
CA GLU A 346 13.19 5.44 25.00
C GLU A 346 12.64 4.72 23.76
N GLY A 347 11.94 3.60 23.98
CA GLY A 347 11.36 2.78 22.94
C GLY A 347 12.35 1.85 22.24
N SER A 348 13.62 1.77 22.66
CA SER A 348 14.57 0.81 22.12
C SER A 348 14.14 -0.61 22.45
N ALA A 349 13.98 -1.46 21.43
CA ALA A 349 13.54 -2.85 21.54
C ALA A 349 12.13 -3.06 22.11
N ASP A 350 11.31 -2.02 22.29
CA ASP A 350 9.92 -2.21 22.73
C ASP A 350 9.14 -3.08 21.75
N GLY A 351 8.35 -4.02 22.22
CA GLY A 351 7.68 -5.00 21.37
C GLY A 351 7.08 -6.16 22.13
N PHE A 352 6.68 -7.21 21.42
CA PHE A 352 6.04 -8.39 22.00
C PHE A 352 7.06 -9.49 22.32
N TYR A 353 7.04 -9.98 23.55
CA TYR A 353 7.99 -10.95 24.10
C TYR A 353 7.28 -12.10 24.81
N ASP A 354 7.79 -13.32 24.66
CA ASP A 354 7.42 -14.47 25.48
C ASP A 354 8.08 -14.30 26.86
N ILE A 355 7.36 -13.68 27.79
CA ILE A 355 7.80 -13.52 29.19
C ILE A 355 7.66 -14.82 29.98
N ALA A 356 6.73 -15.69 29.57
CA ALA A 356 6.47 -16.96 30.20
C ALA A 356 7.64 -17.95 29.99
N LEU A 357 8.40 -17.79 28.90
CA LEU A 357 9.63 -18.52 28.60
C LEU A 357 10.64 -18.46 29.75
N LEU A 358 10.67 -17.34 30.47
CA LEU A 358 11.58 -17.12 31.58
C LEU A 358 11.12 -17.86 32.85
N ASN A 359 10.58 -19.08 32.73
CA ASN A 359 10.09 -19.85 33.85
C ASN A 359 11.26 -20.30 34.76
N PRO A 360 11.25 -20.01 36.07
CA PRO A 360 12.32 -20.40 36.96
C PRO A 360 12.35 -21.92 37.18
N HIS A 361 13.42 -22.56 36.70
CA HIS A 361 13.71 -23.98 36.93
C HIS A 361 15.12 -24.22 37.52
N SER A 362 15.97 -23.19 37.57
CA SER A 362 17.29 -23.22 38.18
C SER A 362 17.65 -21.87 38.82
N MET A 363 18.57 -21.88 39.79
CA MET A 363 18.94 -20.71 40.62
C MET A 363 19.70 -19.59 39.88
N LYS A 364 19.60 -19.48 38.55
CA LYS A 364 20.39 -18.53 37.77
C LYS A 364 19.51 -17.90 36.69
N PHE A 365 19.37 -16.57 36.77
CA PHE A 365 18.81 -15.63 35.77
C PHE A 365 17.29 -15.44 35.68
N SER A 366 16.44 -16.38 36.08
CA SER A 366 14.96 -16.21 36.05
C SER A 366 14.27 -16.31 37.42
N ASP A 367 15.03 -16.57 38.49
CA ASP A 367 14.54 -17.00 39.81
C ASP A 367 13.87 -15.89 40.64
N ASP A 368 14.29 -14.64 40.42
CA ASP A 368 13.76 -13.45 41.10
C ASP A 368 13.11 -12.49 40.10
N GLN A 369 12.10 -12.99 39.39
CA GLN A 369 11.14 -12.14 38.69
C GLN A 369 9.99 -11.78 39.61
N ASP A 370 9.72 -10.49 39.77
CA ASP A 370 8.60 -9.99 40.56
C ASP A 370 7.75 -9.04 39.71
N MET A 371 6.46 -8.95 40.03
CA MET A 371 5.56 -7.97 39.44
C MET A 371 4.78 -7.21 40.51
N ILE A 372 4.45 -5.95 40.25
CA ILE A 372 3.47 -5.19 41.03
C ILE A 372 2.20 -5.04 40.19
N ILE A 373 1.08 -5.52 40.73
CA ILE A 373 -0.24 -5.51 40.09
C ILE A 373 -1.24 -4.67 40.88
N GLY A 374 -2.40 -4.41 40.27
CA GLY A 374 -3.43 -3.57 40.88
C GLY A 374 -3.08 -2.09 40.84
N LEU A 375 -2.13 -1.70 39.98
CA LEU A 375 -1.76 -0.30 39.75
C LEU A 375 -2.85 0.40 38.91
N GLU A 376 -4.00 0.54 39.54
CA GLU A 376 -4.99 1.56 39.25
C GLU A 376 -4.74 2.70 40.24
N GLY A 377 -4.81 3.96 39.81
CA GLY A 377 -4.76 5.08 40.76
C GLY A 377 -5.93 5.02 41.74
N GLU A 378 -6.24 6.12 42.43
CA GLU A 378 -7.59 6.23 42.94
C GLU A 378 -8.55 6.05 41.76
N LYS A 379 -9.27 4.92 41.76
CA LYS A 379 -10.70 4.98 41.48
C LYS A 379 -11.24 5.98 42.51
N ALA A 380 -11.00 7.28 42.34
CA ALA A 380 -11.88 8.27 42.92
C ALA A 380 -13.22 7.77 42.43
N GLU A 381 -14.02 7.24 43.36
CA GLU A 381 -15.19 6.41 43.09
C GLU A 381 -15.69 6.78 41.72
N LEU A 382 -15.43 5.96 40.69
CA LEU A 382 -15.59 6.40 39.30
C LEU A 382 -16.98 6.98 39.23
N VAL A 383 -17.09 8.32 39.24
CA VAL A 383 -18.40 8.91 39.46
C VAL A 383 -19.07 8.60 38.14
N GLN A 384 -19.98 7.62 38.17
CA GLN A 384 -20.95 7.45 37.12
C GLN A 384 -21.87 8.64 37.30
N ASP A 385 -21.43 9.78 36.79
CA ASP A 385 -22.19 11.00 36.95
C ASP A 385 -23.21 10.99 35.82
N THR A 386 -24.45 10.71 36.19
CA THR A 386 -25.58 10.95 35.32
C THR A 386 -26.07 12.35 35.63
N VAL A 387 -25.58 13.32 34.86
CA VAL A 387 -25.92 14.72 35.04
C VAL A 387 -27.09 15.06 34.12
N THR A 388 -28.13 15.69 34.67
CA THR A 388 -29.24 16.20 33.88
C THR A 388 -29.11 17.72 33.75
N VAL A 389 -28.90 18.19 32.53
CA VAL A 389 -28.82 19.61 32.20
C VAL A 389 -30.24 20.12 31.91
N GLU A 390 -30.86 20.73 32.92
CA GLU A 390 -32.20 21.33 32.81
C GLU A 390 -32.18 22.62 31.97
N THR A 391 -31.13 23.45 32.17
CA THR A 391 -30.91 24.70 31.44
C THR A 391 -29.63 24.58 30.62
N PRO A 392 -29.67 24.71 29.28
CA PRO A 392 -28.47 24.62 28.45
C PRO A 392 -27.39 25.61 28.88
N GLY A 393 -26.15 25.14 28.96
CA GLY A 393 -24.95 25.90 29.28
C GLY A 393 -24.56 25.87 30.75
N THR A 394 -25.22 25.07 31.59
CA THR A 394 -24.97 25.00 33.03
C THR A 394 -24.19 23.77 33.50
N LEU A 395 -23.77 22.86 32.60
CA LEU A 395 -23.05 21.63 32.98
C LEU A 395 -21.82 21.89 33.87
N ASP A 396 -21.10 22.98 33.58
CA ASP A 396 -19.94 23.43 34.37
C ASP A 396 -20.25 23.65 35.86
N THR A 397 -21.46 24.11 36.16
CA THR A 397 -21.92 24.38 37.54
C THR A 397 -22.43 23.15 38.26
N LEU A 398 -22.74 22.08 37.50
CA LEU A 398 -23.26 20.82 38.02
C LEU A 398 -22.15 19.85 38.42
N ILE A 399 -20.92 20.07 37.94
CA ILE A 399 -19.76 19.22 38.21
C ILE A 399 -18.68 20.08 38.87
N ALA A 400 -18.33 19.77 40.12
CA ALA A 400 -17.26 20.46 40.82
C ALA A 400 -15.91 20.31 40.09
N ASP A 401 -15.11 21.38 40.06
CA ASP A 401 -13.80 21.39 39.37
C ASP A 401 -12.87 20.26 39.82
N SER A 402 -12.86 19.96 41.13
CA SER A 402 -12.09 18.87 41.73
C SER A 402 -12.46 17.49 41.19
N THR A 403 -13.67 17.33 40.66
CA THR A 403 -14.18 16.03 40.18
C THR A 403 -13.94 15.84 38.68
N LYS A 404 -13.82 16.92 37.90
CA LYS A 404 -13.74 16.87 36.42
C LYS A 404 -12.61 15.99 35.89
N SER A 405 -11.44 16.00 36.52
CA SER A 405 -10.28 15.18 36.12
C SER A 405 -10.43 13.69 36.47
N MET A 406 -11.35 13.36 37.39
CA MET A 406 -11.57 12.03 37.95
C MET A 406 -12.73 11.27 37.29
N ILE A 407 -13.61 11.96 36.54
CA ILE A 407 -14.73 11.31 35.86
C ILE A 407 -14.21 10.34 34.80
N SER A 408 -14.57 9.06 34.90
CA SER A 408 -14.26 8.05 33.89
C SER A 408 -15.45 7.64 33.03
N LEU A 409 -16.67 7.85 33.52
CA LEU A 409 -17.91 7.71 32.79
C LEU A 409 -18.78 8.93 33.06
N LEU A 410 -19.06 9.71 32.01
CA LEU A 410 -20.01 10.82 32.08
C LEU A 410 -21.24 10.46 31.25
N LYS A 411 -22.42 10.43 31.88
CA LYS A 411 -23.70 10.41 31.17
C LYS A 411 -24.35 11.78 31.28
N VAL A 412 -24.66 12.40 30.14
CA VAL A 412 -25.34 13.70 30.11
C VAL A 412 -26.74 13.55 29.52
N ASN A 413 -27.74 14.01 30.27
CA ASN A 413 -29.13 14.04 29.85
C ASN A 413 -29.59 15.49 29.66
N GLY A 414 -30.65 15.69 28.87
CA GLY A 414 -31.28 17.00 28.71
C GLY A 414 -30.67 17.83 27.58
N LYS A 415 -30.95 19.13 27.56
CA LYS A 415 -30.54 20.00 26.45
C LYS A 415 -29.15 20.57 26.73
N ILE A 416 -28.22 20.38 25.80
CA ILE A 416 -26.84 20.86 25.92
C ILE A 416 -26.48 21.82 24.79
N ASN A 417 -25.69 22.85 25.07
CA ASN A 417 -25.24 23.85 24.08
C ASN A 417 -23.70 23.96 24.02
N SER A 418 -23.19 25.01 23.39
CA SER A 418 -21.74 25.22 23.19
C SER A 418 -20.96 25.28 24.50
N SER A 419 -21.51 25.91 25.54
CA SER A 419 -20.85 25.99 26.85
C SER A 419 -20.74 24.60 27.50
N ASP A 420 -21.79 23.77 27.41
CA ASP A 420 -21.73 22.41 27.95
C ASP A 420 -20.75 21.53 27.17
N LEU A 421 -20.73 21.65 25.83
CA LEU A 421 -19.77 20.92 25.00
C LEU A 421 -18.32 21.34 25.32
N ARG A 422 -18.09 22.62 25.68
CA ARG A 422 -16.79 23.09 26.18
C ARG A 422 -16.39 22.35 27.47
N THR A 423 -17.30 22.25 28.44
CA THR A 423 -17.06 21.51 29.69
C THR A 423 -16.81 20.03 29.44
N ILE A 424 -17.58 19.39 28.56
CA ILE A 424 -17.37 17.98 28.16
C ILE A 424 -15.96 17.80 27.58
N ARG A 425 -15.52 18.70 26.70
CA ARG A 425 -14.17 18.64 26.12
C ARG A 425 -13.07 18.82 27.17
N GLN A 426 -13.25 19.73 28.11
CA GLN A 426 -12.34 19.92 29.25
C GLN A 426 -12.24 18.64 30.09
N ILE A 427 -13.38 18.04 30.45
CA ILE A 427 -13.44 16.75 31.16
C ILE A 427 -12.74 15.67 30.34
N ALA A 428 -12.86 15.70 29.01
CA ALA A 428 -12.17 14.79 28.08
C ALA A 428 -10.70 15.17 27.77
N GLY A 429 -10.13 16.12 28.51
CA GLY A 429 -8.71 16.46 28.47
C GLY A 429 -8.31 17.46 27.38
N ASN A 430 -9.26 18.16 26.77
CA ASN A 430 -8.98 19.14 25.72
C ASN A 430 -9.69 20.47 25.95
N ASN A 431 -8.92 21.48 26.34
CA ASN A 431 -9.45 22.80 26.64
C ASN A 431 -9.83 23.58 25.37
N ALA A 432 -10.59 24.67 25.55
CA ALA A 432 -11.09 25.49 24.44
C ALA A 432 -9.97 26.18 23.63
N ASP A 433 -8.83 26.45 24.26
CA ASP A 433 -7.61 27.00 23.65
C ASP A 433 -6.73 25.93 22.97
N GLY A 434 -7.15 24.66 23.04
CA GLY A 434 -6.42 23.52 22.50
C GLY A 434 -5.30 22.98 23.41
N THR A 435 -5.14 23.55 24.61
CA THR A 435 -4.24 22.95 25.62
C THR A 435 -4.77 21.59 26.04
N ILE A 436 -3.85 20.64 26.15
CA ILE A 436 -4.19 19.28 26.54
C ILE A 436 -3.92 19.14 28.03
N GLN A 437 -4.95 18.69 28.72
CA GLN A 437 -4.85 18.30 30.12
C GLN A 437 -5.15 16.83 30.25
N ARG A 438 -4.78 16.28 31.39
CA ARG A 438 -5.06 14.89 31.64
C ARG A 438 -6.54 14.66 31.92
N SER A 439 -7.04 13.54 31.44
CA SER A 439 -8.41 13.11 31.67
C SER A 439 -8.50 11.61 31.89
N SER A 440 -9.36 11.23 32.82
CA SER A 440 -9.77 9.84 33.10
C SER A 440 -11.00 9.41 32.29
N LEU A 441 -11.62 10.32 31.52
CA LEU A 441 -12.90 10.08 30.84
C LEU A 441 -12.74 9.03 29.75
N ALA A 442 -13.15 7.81 30.07
CA ALA A 442 -13.13 6.67 29.16
C ALA A 442 -14.46 6.52 28.43
N THR A 443 -15.60 6.78 29.08
CA THR A 443 -16.93 6.63 28.49
C THR A 443 -17.69 7.95 28.55
N LEU A 444 -18.18 8.40 27.40
CA LEU A 444 -19.08 9.54 27.29
C LEU A 444 -20.42 9.05 26.69
N ASP A 445 -21.47 9.06 27.50
CA ASP A 445 -22.82 8.71 27.10
C ASP A 445 -23.68 9.98 26.93
N LEU A 446 -23.99 10.31 25.68
CA LEU A 446 -24.89 11.42 25.33
C LEU A 446 -26.23 10.90 24.77
N SER A 447 -26.57 9.63 24.96
CA SER A 447 -27.72 9.00 24.29
C SER A 447 -29.05 9.72 24.52
N ASP A 448 -29.19 10.33 25.69
CA ASP A 448 -30.39 11.02 26.16
C ASP A 448 -30.19 12.55 26.24
N ALA A 449 -29.10 13.06 25.67
CA ALA A 449 -28.89 14.48 25.44
C ALA A 449 -29.62 14.95 24.17
N VAL A 450 -29.84 16.26 24.07
CA VAL A 450 -30.30 16.94 22.86
C VAL A 450 -29.42 18.17 22.65
N ILE A 451 -28.69 18.22 21.54
CA ILE A 451 -27.84 19.38 21.23
C ILE A 451 -28.73 20.51 20.73
N VAL A 452 -28.56 21.69 21.33
CA VAL A 452 -29.25 22.93 20.95
C VAL A 452 -28.23 24.04 20.71
N SER A 453 -28.61 25.04 19.92
CA SER A 453 -27.85 26.26 19.69
C SER A 453 -27.75 27.14 20.96
N GLY A 454 -26.70 27.95 21.04
CA GLY A 454 -26.44 28.89 22.13
C GLY A 454 -25.18 28.57 22.94
N GLY A 455 -24.93 29.39 23.96
CA GLY A 455 -23.74 29.31 24.81
C GLY A 455 -22.50 29.94 24.18
N GLU A 456 -21.40 29.92 24.93
CA GLU A 456 -20.08 30.41 24.51
C GLU A 456 -19.39 29.38 23.60
N PRO A 457 -18.59 29.79 22.60
CA PRO A 457 -17.95 28.88 21.65
C PRO A 457 -17.18 27.73 22.34
N TYR A 458 -17.28 26.48 21.93
CA TYR A 458 -16.53 25.40 22.60
C TYR A 458 -15.05 25.32 22.16
N ILE A 459 -14.70 25.98 21.06
CA ILE A 459 -13.33 26.17 20.57
C ILE A 459 -13.20 27.59 20.02
N VAL A 460 -12.06 28.24 20.29
CA VAL A 460 -11.64 29.50 19.65
C VAL A 460 -10.31 29.26 18.94
N ASP A 461 -10.35 29.21 17.61
CA ASP A 461 -9.17 28.94 16.74
C ASP A 461 -8.83 30.18 15.92
N GLY A 462 -7.97 31.02 16.49
CA GLY A 462 -7.63 32.34 15.95
C GLY A 462 -8.86 33.26 15.93
N LYS A 463 -9.46 33.45 14.74
CA LYS A 463 -10.70 34.23 14.57
C LYS A 463 -11.94 33.37 14.38
N ARG A 464 -11.81 32.03 14.32
CA ARG A 464 -12.93 31.11 14.16
C ARG A 464 -13.47 30.72 15.53
N GLU A 465 -14.76 30.91 15.72
CA GLU A 465 -15.50 30.47 16.91
C GLU A 465 -16.43 29.33 16.51
N LEU A 466 -16.28 28.18 17.14
CA LEU A 466 -17.11 27.02 16.86
C LEU A 466 -18.21 26.89 17.92
N THR A 467 -19.46 26.81 17.47
CA THR A 467 -20.67 26.78 18.29
C THR A 467 -21.59 25.62 17.86
N THR A 468 -22.53 25.26 18.73
CA THR A 468 -23.52 24.21 18.47
C THR A 468 -24.69 24.73 17.63
N LYS A 469 -25.30 23.81 16.89
CA LYS A 469 -26.61 23.97 16.25
C LYS A 469 -27.53 22.84 16.67
N ASP A 470 -28.83 23.07 16.56
CA ASP A 470 -29.84 22.10 16.97
C ASP A 470 -29.65 20.77 16.24
N ASN A 471 -29.56 19.68 17.01
CA ASN A 471 -29.42 18.29 16.53
C ASN A 471 -28.20 18.04 15.63
N GLU A 472 -27.09 18.75 15.84
CA GLU A 472 -25.83 18.53 15.11
C GLU A 472 -24.71 18.12 16.07
N ILE A 473 -23.88 17.14 15.70
CA ILE A 473 -22.53 17.03 16.27
C ILE A 473 -21.64 18.01 15.51
N PRO A 474 -21.21 19.13 16.11
CA PRO A 474 -20.61 20.21 15.32
C PRO A 474 -19.14 19.91 14.95
N GLU A 475 -18.58 20.74 14.06
CA GLU A 475 -17.17 20.64 13.61
C GLU A 475 -16.21 20.48 14.79
N ARG A 476 -15.35 19.46 14.76
CA ARG A 476 -14.34 19.22 15.80
C ARG A 476 -14.89 19.04 17.23
N ALA A 477 -16.17 18.70 17.41
CA ALA A 477 -16.80 18.51 18.74
C ALA A 477 -15.96 17.70 19.73
N PHE A 478 -15.45 16.53 19.31
CA PHE A 478 -14.59 15.67 20.14
C PHE A 478 -13.14 15.60 19.61
N PHE A 479 -12.76 16.54 18.75
CA PHE A 479 -11.42 16.53 18.17
C PHE A 479 -10.36 16.54 19.27
N ASN A 480 -9.38 15.63 19.19
CA ASN A 480 -8.25 15.51 20.12
C ASN A 480 -8.63 15.23 21.60
N CYS A 481 -9.85 14.76 21.86
CA CYS A 481 -10.28 14.26 23.19
C CYS A 481 -9.74 12.84 23.41
N ARG A 482 -8.42 12.72 23.65
CA ARG A 482 -7.66 11.47 23.55
C ARG A 482 -8.00 10.42 24.61
N SER A 483 -8.67 10.78 25.70
CA SER A 483 -9.04 9.85 26.77
C SER A 483 -10.22 8.96 26.39
N ILE A 484 -11.12 9.45 25.53
CA ILE A 484 -12.39 8.78 25.21
C ILE A 484 -12.13 7.44 24.51
N ARG A 485 -12.68 6.38 25.10
CA ARG A 485 -12.67 5.00 24.58
C ARG A 485 -14.04 4.60 24.04
N ASN A 486 -15.12 4.99 24.71
CA ASN A 486 -16.49 4.70 24.31
C ASN A 486 -17.25 6.01 24.20
N LEU A 487 -17.84 6.26 23.03
CA LEU A 487 -18.65 7.45 22.79
C LEU A 487 -20.03 7.02 22.28
N ILE A 488 -21.09 7.46 22.96
CA ILE A 488 -22.47 7.23 22.53
C ILE A 488 -23.07 8.59 22.17
N LEU A 489 -23.47 8.76 20.92
CA LEU A 489 -23.99 10.03 20.43
C LEU A 489 -25.48 10.22 20.76
N PRO A 490 -25.98 11.48 20.84
CA PRO A 490 -27.39 11.76 21.03
C PRO A 490 -28.25 11.17 19.92
N LYS A 491 -29.33 10.46 20.28
CA LYS A 491 -30.23 9.82 19.30
C LYS A 491 -30.89 10.83 18.35
N THR A 492 -31.02 12.08 18.78
CA THR A 492 -31.74 13.13 18.04
C THR A 492 -30.91 13.79 16.94
N ILE A 493 -29.59 13.55 16.86
CA ILE A 493 -28.76 14.24 15.86
C ILE A 493 -29.21 13.90 14.45
N THR A 494 -29.13 14.86 13.53
CA THR A 494 -29.45 14.71 12.11
C THR A 494 -28.21 14.89 11.23
N SER A 495 -27.16 15.56 11.72
CA SER A 495 -25.92 15.82 11.00
C SER A 495 -24.67 15.69 11.90
N ILE A 496 -23.52 15.49 11.26
CA ILE A 496 -22.20 15.42 11.90
C ILE A 496 -21.24 16.30 11.07
N GLY A 497 -20.57 17.22 11.74
CA GLY A 497 -19.60 18.15 11.14
C GLY A 497 -18.20 17.58 10.99
N ASP A 498 -17.39 18.31 10.22
CA ASP A 498 -16.03 17.92 9.86
C ASP A 498 -15.15 17.71 11.10
N GLY A 499 -14.34 16.64 11.09
CA GLY A 499 -13.40 16.35 12.17
C GLY A 499 -14.01 16.08 13.55
N ALA A 500 -15.33 15.86 13.68
CA ALA A 500 -15.99 15.59 14.95
C ALA A 500 -15.29 14.48 15.77
N PHE A 501 -14.74 13.46 15.10
CA PHE A 501 -14.06 12.31 15.71
C PHE A 501 -12.54 12.28 15.48
N GLY A 502 -11.97 13.37 14.95
CA GLY A 502 -10.55 13.43 14.63
C GLY A 502 -9.68 13.29 15.88
N ARG A 503 -8.60 12.50 15.79
CA ARG A 503 -7.64 12.31 16.91
C ARG A 503 -8.23 11.75 18.21
N LEU A 504 -9.32 10.98 18.16
CA LEU A 504 -9.73 10.11 19.26
C LEU A 504 -8.85 8.85 19.30
N SER A 505 -7.60 9.00 19.75
CA SER A 505 -6.55 7.97 19.61
C SER A 505 -6.76 6.71 20.45
N ARG A 506 -7.63 6.76 21.46
CA ARG A 506 -7.98 5.62 22.34
C ARG A 506 -9.37 5.05 22.09
N LEU A 507 -10.06 5.48 21.03
CA LEU A 507 -11.42 5.04 20.72
C LEU A 507 -11.47 3.51 20.49
N ASP A 508 -12.24 2.82 21.31
CA ASP A 508 -12.59 1.40 21.17
C ASP A 508 -13.95 1.27 20.49
N SER A 509 -14.96 2.02 20.94
CA SER A 509 -16.33 1.99 20.42
C SER A 509 -16.93 3.37 20.22
N LEU A 510 -17.80 3.48 19.20
CA LEU A 510 -18.57 4.69 18.90
C LEU A 510 -19.95 4.26 18.41
N ASP A 511 -20.99 4.62 19.16
CA ASP A 511 -22.39 4.40 18.79
C ASP A 511 -22.92 5.65 18.08
N ILE A 512 -23.22 5.49 16.78
CA ILE A 512 -23.73 6.55 15.90
C ILE A 512 -25.16 6.19 15.51
N PRO A 513 -26.16 7.05 15.79
CA PRO A 513 -27.54 6.78 15.41
C PRO A 513 -27.69 6.76 13.88
N THR A 514 -28.37 5.74 13.37
CA THR A 514 -28.69 5.59 11.95
C THR A 514 -30.18 5.81 11.70
N GLY A 515 -30.55 6.41 10.56
CA GLY A 515 -31.95 6.64 10.20
C GLY A 515 -32.11 7.38 8.89
N ALA A 516 -33.32 7.34 8.31
CA ALA A 516 -33.62 8.04 7.07
C ALA A 516 -33.65 9.58 7.23
N ASP A 517 -33.71 10.06 8.47
CA ASP A 517 -33.66 11.47 8.87
C ASP A 517 -32.23 12.01 9.00
N LYS A 518 -31.20 11.17 8.83
CA LYS A 518 -29.79 11.57 8.93
C LYS A 518 -29.26 12.06 7.58
N SER A 519 -28.41 13.08 7.61
CA SER A 519 -27.70 13.59 6.43
C SER A 519 -26.44 12.79 6.09
N TYR A 520 -26.25 11.64 6.72
CA TYR A 520 -25.08 10.78 6.58
C TYR A 520 -25.46 9.30 6.56
N LEU A 521 -24.56 8.47 6.02
CA LEU A 521 -24.60 7.01 6.07
C LEU A 521 -23.42 6.52 6.89
N PHE A 522 -23.63 5.52 7.75
CA PHE A 522 -22.59 4.89 8.54
C PHE A 522 -22.47 3.41 8.17
N ASP A 523 -21.27 2.98 7.76
CA ASP A 523 -21.01 1.59 7.35
C ASP A 523 -20.28 0.75 8.43
N GLY A 524 -20.17 1.29 9.65
CA GLY A 524 -19.40 0.70 10.74
C GLY A 524 -17.93 1.16 10.79
N LYS A 525 -17.42 1.79 9.73
CA LYS A 525 -16.02 2.25 9.63
C LYS A 525 -15.90 3.71 9.26
N ALA A 526 -16.84 4.24 8.50
CA ALA A 526 -16.83 5.59 7.98
C ALA A 526 -18.24 6.18 7.82
N LEU A 527 -18.26 7.49 7.78
CA LEU A 527 -19.41 8.33 7.50
C LEU A 527 -19.28 8.92 6.11
N THR A 528 -20.33 8.77 5.30
CA THR A 528 -20.45 9.40 3.97
C THR A 528 -21.72 10.22 3.88
N THR A 529 -21.83 11.10 2.89
CA THR A 529 -23.10 11.72 2.52
C THR A 529 -24.11 10.69 2.03
N THR A 530 -25.41 11.02 2.06
CA THR A 530 -26.51 10.12 1.68
C THR A 530 -26.54 9.77 0.19
N ASP A 531 -25.94 10.58 -0.66
CA ASP A 531 -25.73 10.31 -2.08
C ASP A 531 -24.46 9.47 -2.35
N GLY A 532 -23.66 9.19 -1.32
CA GLY A 532 -22.42 8.41 -1.41
C GLY A 532 -21.31 9.09 -2.20
N THR A 533 -21.31 10.43 -2.32
CA THR A 533 -20.33 11.18 -3.11
C THR A 533 -19.21 11.82 -2.28
N GLU A 534 -19.37 11.95 -0.96
CA GLU A 534 -18.37 12.56 -0.07
C GLU A 534 -18.10 11.71 1.18
N VAL A 535 -16.85 11.65 1.63
CA VAL A 535 -16.45 11.08 2.93
C VAL A 535 -16.41 12.19 3.96
N ILE A 536 -17.24 12.06 5.01
CA ILE A 536 -17.33 12.99 6.14
C ILE A 536 -16.26 12.65 7.18
N ALA A 537 -16.18 11.38 7.59
CA ALA A 537 -15.19 10.91 8.56
C ALA A 537 -14.90 9.42 8.40
N VAL A 538 -13.68 9.01 8.73
CA VAL A 538 -13.25 7.62 8.90
C VAL A 538 -12.89 7.46 10.37
N LEU A 539 -13.42 6.41 11.01
CA LEU A 539 -13.23 6.23 12.45
C LEU A 539 -11.77 5.90 12.78
N PRO A 540 -11.18 6.51 13.82
CA PRO A 540 -9.75 6.38 14.12
C PRO A 540 -9.33 4.98 14.60
N ASN A 541 -10.29 4.12 14.95
CA ASN A 541 -10.05 2.73 15.34
C ASN A 541 -9.86 1.76 14.15
N ASN A 542 -10.06 2.22 12.90
CA ASN A 542 -9.76 1.43 11.71
C ASN A 542 -8.27 1.05 11.64
N LYS A 543 -7.98 -0.20 11.23
CA LYS A 543 -6.62 -0.75 11.12
C LYS A 543 -6.33 -1.30 9.73
N GLY A 544 -5.07 -1.22 9.30
CA GLY A 544 -4.59 -1.81 8.04
C GLY A 544 -4.94 -0.98 6.80
N ASP A 545 -5.35 -1.66 5.73
CA ASP A 545 -5.71 -1.04 4.45
C ASP A 545 -7.15 -0.48 4.50
N TYR A 546 -7.31 0.77 4.07
CA TYR A 546 -8.61 1.39 3.87
C TYR A 546 -8.79 1.85 2.43
N ALA A 547 -9.89 1.43 1.79
CA ALA A 547 -10.23 1.85 0.44
C ALA A 547 -11.48 2.73 0.44
N VAL A 548 -11.31 3.96 -0.03
CA VAL A 548 -12.43 4.88 -0.26
C VAL A 548 -13.27 4.34 -1.42
N ALA A 549 -14.59 4.31 -1.20
CA ALA A 549 -15.55 3.77 -2.16
C ALA A 549 -15.48 4.50 -3.51
N LYS A 550 -15.83 3.79 -4.58
CA LYS A 550 -15.93 4.36 -5.93
C LYS A 550 -17.04 5.39 -5.98
N GLY A 551 -16.88 6.40 -6.84
CA GLY A 551 -17.86 7.47 -6.98
C GLY A 551 -17.65 8.62 -6.01
N ILE A 552 -16.90 8.41 -4.91
CA ILE A 552 -16.51 9.49 -4.01
C ILE A 552 -15.67 10.53 -4.77
N THR A 553 -16.09 11.79 -4.68
CA THR A 553 -15.44 12.94 -5.31
C THR A 553 -14.72 13.82 -4.30
N LYS A 554 -15.15 13.81 -3.02
CA LYS A 554 -14.61 14.67 -1.97
C LYS A 554 -14.35 13.92 -0.67
N VAL A 555 -13.25 14.27 0.00
CA VAL A 555 -12.97 13.90 1.40
C VAL A 555 -12.94 15.18 2.22
N HIS A 556 -13.76 15.24 3.28
CA HIS A 556 -13.91 16.41 4.16
C HIS A 556 -12.67 16.73 4.99
N ASP A 557 -12.69 17.89 5.64
CA ASP A 557 -11.62 18.31 6.54
C ASP A 557 -11.50 17.32 7.71
N TYR A 558 -10.26 16.98 8.07
CA TYR A 558 -9.93 16.04 9.14
C TYR A 558 -10.52 14.63 9.01
N ALA A 559 -11.09 14.24 7.86
CA ALA A 559 -11.86 13.01 7.74
C ALA A 559 -11.06 11.74 8.09
N PHE A 560 -9.74 11.71 7.87
CA PHE A 560 -8.87 10.60 8.28
C PHE A 560 -7.98 10.95 9.48
N SER A 561 -8.26 12.05 10.20
CA SER A 561 -7.36 12.58 11.22
C SER A 561 -7.31 11.66 12.45
N GLY A 562 -6.11 11.23 12.82
CA GLY A 562 -5.88 10.33 13.95
C GLY A 562 -6.16 8.85 13.66
N CYS A 563 -6.35 8.46 12.40
CA CYS A 563 -6.39 7.07 11.95
C CYS A 563 -4.98 6.43 11.99
N SER A 564 -4.38 6.44 13.18
CA SER A 564 -2.98 6.10 13.44
C SER A 564 -2.62 4.63 13.18
N LYS A 565 -3.61 3.76 12.96
CA LYS A 565 -3.44 2.33 12.69
C LYS A 565 -3.63 1.98 11.21
N LEU A 566 -3.94 2.94 10.33
CA LEU A 566 -4.04 2.70 8.89
C LEU A 566 -2.65 2.67 8.25
N THR A 567 -2.36 1.59 7.53
CA THR A 567 -1.09 1.38 6.83
C THR A 567 -1.16 1.78 5.36
N LYS A 568 -2.35 1.76 4.77
CA LYS A 568 -2.56 2.13 3.37
C LYS A 568 -3.92 2.75 3.15
N ILE A 569 -3.95 3.81 2.35
CA ILE A 569 -5.18 4.47 1.93
C ILE A 569 -5.27 4.40 0.41
N VAL A 570 -6.41 3.92 -0.08
CA VAL A 570 -6.73 3.85 -1.51
C VAL A 570 -7.81 4.87 -1.85
N LEU A 571 -7.51 5.79 -2.76
CA LEU A 571 -8.39 6.85 -3.21
C LEU A 571 -8.83 6.60 -4.66
N PRO A 572 -10.13 6.73 -5.00
CA PRO A 572 -10.67 6.38 -6.32
C PRO A 572 -10.22 7.35 -7.42
N ASN A 573 -10.50 6.99 -8.68
CA ASN A 573 -10.20 7.86 -9.83
C ASN A 573 -11.11 9.09 -9.90
N THR A 574 -12.24 9.06 -9.20
CA THR A 574 -13.25 10.13 -9.15
C THR A 574 -12.90 11.24 -8.17
N ILE A 575 -11.87 11.07 -7.33
CA ILE A 575 -11.53 12.05 -6.31
C ILE A 575 -11.00 13.35 -6.93
N THR A 576 -11.61 14.47 -6.54
CA THR A 576 -11.26 15.82 -7.01
C THR A 576 -10.78 16.72 -5.87
N THR A 577 -11.29 16.52 -4.65
CA THR A 577 -10.99 17.37 -3.49
C THR A 577 -10.69 16.53 -2.24
N ILE A 578 -9.66 16.93 -1.51
CA ILE A 578 -9.25 16.32 -0.24
C ILE A 578 -9.00 17.46 0.77
N GLY A 579 -9.72 17.46 1.90
CA GLY A 579 -9.81 18.58 2.84
C GLY A 579 -8.56 18.92 3.67
N ASP A 580 -8.71 19.93 4.52
CA ASP A 580 -7.69 20.42 5.46
C ASP A 580 -7.32 19.33 6.47
N GLN A 581 -6.02 19.17 6.74
CA GLN A 581 -5.48 18.24 7.75
C GLN A 581 -6.04 16.80 7.68
N VAL A 582 -6.47 16.37 6.50
CA VAL A 582 -7.22 15.12 6.33
C VAL A 582 -6.48 13.89 6.86
N PHE A 583 -5.16 13.79 6.67
CA PHE A 583 -4.33 12.64 7.09
C PHE A 583 -3.49 12.95 8.33
N SER A 584 -3.84 14.00 9.07
CA SER A 584 -3.13 14.45 10.28
C SER A 584 -3.10 13.35 11.34
N GLY A 585 -1.91 12.99 11.85
CA GLY A 585 -1.75 11.93 12.86
C GLY A 585 -1.87 10.48 12.35
N ASN A 586 -1.79 10.24 11.03
CA ASN A 586 -1.77 8.88 10.46
C ASN A 586 -0.36 8.27 10.48
N ASN A 587 0.14 8.04 11.69
CA ASN A 587 1.55 7.71 11.94
C ASN A 587 2.00 6.35 11.39
N ALA A 588 1.07 5.42 11.11
CA ALA A 588 1.37 4.12 10.50
C ALA A 588 1.29 4.10 8.97
N LEU A 589 0.90 5.20 8.33
CA LEU A 589 0.63 5.24 6.90
C LEU A 589 1.90 5.02 6.09
N ALA A 590 1.96 3.93 5.34
CA ALA A 590 3.10 3.57 4.49
C ALA A 590 2.81 3.75 3.00
N VAL A 591 1.54 3.70 2.59
CA VAL A 591 1.14 3.79 1.17
C VAL A 591 -0.10 4.66 1.00
N ILE A 592 -0.03 5.62 0.07
CA ILE A 592 -1.20 6.27 -0.50
C ILE A 592 -1.29 5.81 -1.95
N ARG A 593 -2.35 5.10 -2.31
CA ARG A 593 -2.63 4.74 -3.70
C ARG A 593 -3.76 5.59 -4.22
N LEU A 594 -3.45 6.44 -5.18
CA LEU A 594 -4.38 7.38 -5.77
C LEU A 594 -4.63 7.00 -7.23
N TYR A 595 -5.89 6.76 -7.56
CA TYR A 595 -6.30 6.32 -8.88
C TYR A 595 -6.60 7.51 -9.83
N SER A 596 -6.57 8.75 -9.35
CA SER A 596 -6.86 9.93 -10.18
C SER A 596 -5.67 10.35 -11.06
N LYS A 597 -5.96 10.64 -12.34
CA LYS A 597 -4.97 11.18 -13.28
C LYS A 597 -4.80 12.69 -13.17
N THR A 598 -5.82 13.37 -12.68
CA THR A 598 -5.74 14.79 -12.32
C THR A 598 -5.31 14.88 -10.86
N VAL A 599 -4.43 15.83 -10.56
CA VAL A 599 -3.97 16.01 -9.17
C VAL A 599 -5.14 16.59 -8.37
N PRO A 600 -5.65 15.91 -7.34
CA PRO A 600 -6.76 16.42 -6.53
C PRO A 600 -6.33 17.70 -5.80
N THR A 601 -7.29 18.63 -5.64
CA THR A 601 -7.10 19.82 -4.82
C THR A 601 -6.96 19.40 -3.37
N LEU A 602 -5.92 19.90 -2.70
CA LEU A 602 -5.65 19.64 -1.29
C LEU A 602 -6.00 20.86 -0.45
N GLY A 603 -6.66 20.64 0.66
CA GLY A 603 -6.75 21.59 1.75
C GLY A 603 -5.39 21.87 2.39
N ARG A 604 -5.37 22.84 3.28
CA ARG A 604 -4.19 23.22 4.05
C ARG A 604 -3.71 22.04 4.88
N ASN A 605 -2.39 21.84 4.92
CA ASN A 605 -1.77 20.91 5.85
C ASN A 605 -2.30 19.46 5.75
N ALA A 606 -2.73 19.03 4.56
CA ALA A 606 -3.38 17.73 4.34
C ALA A 606 -2.55 16.53 4.84
N PHE A 607 -1.22 16.68 4.89
CA PHE A 607 -0.26 15.66 5.34
C PHE A 607 0.58 16.10 6.54
N THR A 608 0.03 16.95 7.42
CA THR A 608 0.67 17.23 8.71
C THR A 608 0.93 15.93 9.48
N ASP A 609 2.06 15.86 10.18
CA ASP A 609 2.57 14.67 10.90
C ASP A 609 2.91 13.45 10.03
N ILE A 610 2.86 13.58 8.70
CA ILE A 610 3.27 12.52 7.78
C ILE A 610 4.70 12.75 7.30
N SER A 611 5.57 11.77 7.54
CA SER A 611 6.91 11.71 6.94
C SER A 611 6.83 11.33 5.46
N LYS A 612 6.51 12.29 4.59
CA LYS A 612 6.22 12.07 3.15
C LYS A 612 7.27 11.24 2.41
N SER A 613 8.56 11.43 2.72
CA SER A 613 9.66 10.67 2.10
C SER A 613 9.63 9.17 2.38
N GLU A 614 8.86 8.74 3.38
CA GLU A 614 8.74 7.35 3.83
C GLU A 614 7.42 6.72 3.39
N VAL A 615 6.49 7.54 2.90
CA VAL A 615 5.20 7.10 2.37
C VAL A 615 5.31 6.96 0.87
N LYS A 616 4.97 5.77 0.38
CA LYS A 616 4.92 5.51 -1.05
C LYS A 616 3.64 6.09 -1.63
N LEU A 617 3.78 7.11 -2.47
CA LEU A 617 2.68 7.65 -3.25
C LEU A 617 2.61 6.89 -4.57
N GLN A 618 1.62 6.02 -4.70
CA GLN A 618 1.34 5.28 -5.92
C GLN A 618 0.31 6.06 -6.73
N ILE A 619 0.70 6.48 -7.94
CA ILE A 619 -0.11 7.29 -8.87
C ILE A 619 -0.13 6.69 -10.27
N PRO A 620 -1.10 7.03 -11.13
CA PRO A 620 -1.19 6.44 -12.47
C PRO A 620 0.03 6.78 -13.34
N SER A 621 0.45 5.84 -14.18
CA SER A 621 1.53 6.03 -15.14
C SER A 621 1.36 7.29 -16.00
N GLY A 622 2.45 8.06 -16.16
CA GLY A 622 2.50 9.30 -16.94
C GLY A 622 2.11 10.55 -16.15
N THR A 623 1.79 10.44 -14.86
CA THR A 623 1.32 11.58 -14.04
C THR A 623 2.35 12.09 -13.04
N LYS A 624 3.52 11.44 -12.89
CA LYS A 624 4.56 11.82 -11.91
C LYS A 624 4.96 13.29 -11.93
N ASN A 625 5.12 13.87 -13.11
CA ASN A 625 5.49 15.28 -13.24
C ASN A 625 4.38 16.24 -12.77
N LEU A 626 3.10 15.84 -12.85
CA LEU A 626 1.99 16.64 -12.33
C LEU A 626 2.04 16.69 -10.79
N TYR A 627 2.24 15.55 -10.15
CA TYR A 627 2.35 15.46 -8.69
C TYR A 627 3.61 16.14 -8.15
N LYS A 628 4.76 16.04 -8.85
CA LYS A 628 5.99 16.74 -8.47
C LYS A 628 5.90 18.27 -8.54
N ARG A 629 4.94 18.84 -9.27
CA ARG A 629 4.68 20.30 -9.30
C ARG A 629 3.76 20.78 -8.19
N ASN A 630 3.00 19.89 -7.55
CA ASN A 630 2.09 20.28 -6.47
C ASN A 630 2.86 20.49 -5.16
N ALA A 631 2.55 21.58 -4.46
CA ALA A 631 3.27 22.03 -3.27
C ALA A 631 3.31 21.00 -2.14
N GLN A 632 2.25 20.19 -1.97
CA GLN A 632 2.15 19.24 -0.86
C GLN A 632 2.47 17.79 -1.28
N TRP A 633 2.24 17.40 -2.55
CA TRP A 633 2.53 16.05 -3.06
C TRP A 633 3.99 15.80 -3.47
N LYS A 634 4.75 16.86 -3.78
CA LYS A 634 6.08 16.74 -4.40
C LYS A 634 7.10 15.96 -3.57
N ASP A 635 6.98 15.94 -2.25
CA ASP A 635 7.99 15.39 -1.34
C ASP A 635 7.81 13.89 -1.04
N PHE A 636 6.80 13.24 -1.62
CA PHE A 636 6.58 11.79 -1.46
C PHE A 636 7.57 10.92 -2.25
N ASP A 637 7.72 9.64 -1.83
CA ASP A 637 8.31 8.58 -2.67
C ASP A 637 7.29 8.19 -3.78
N ILE A 638 7.37 8.89 -4.90
CA ILE A 638 6.40 8.76 -6.00
C ILE A 638 6.76 7.60 -6.92
N VAL A 639 5.86 6.61 -6.95
CA VAL A 639 5.90 5.43 -7.81
C VAL A 639 4.70 5.46 -8.75
N GLU A 640 4.96 5.33 -10.05
CA GLU A 640 3.91 5.19 -11.03
C GLU A 640 3.46 3.74 -11.13
N PHE A 641 2.15 3.51 -11.30
CA PHE A 641 1.55 2.19 -11.47
C PHE A 641 0.49 2.20 -12.58
N GLY A 642 0.06 1.01 -12.98
CA GLY A 642 -0.98 0.83 -13.99
C GLY A 642 -0.45 0.31 -15.31
N THR A 643 -1.39 -0.14 -16.15
CA THR A 643 -1.08 -0.94 -17.33
C THR A 643 -1.72 -0.37 -18.58
N THR A 644 -0.94 -0.27 -19.65
CA THR A 644 -1.47 -0.02 -21.00
C THR A 644 -1.49 -1.31 -21.79
N VAL A 645 -2.67 -1.74 -22.23
CA VAL A 645 -2.87 -2.79 -23.23
C VAL A 645 -2.89 -2.15 -24.60
N LYS A 646 -1.92 -2.48 -25.43
CA LYS A 646 -1.80 -1.95 -26.79
C LYS A 646 -2.03 -3.04 -27.83
N ALA A 647 -2.97 -2.83 -28.75
CA ALA A 647 -3.12 -3.69 -29.92
C ALA A 647 -1.91 -3.54 -30.86
N ARG A 648 -1.37 -4.67 -31.33
CA ARG A 648 -0.24 -4.67 -32.27
C ARG A 648 -0.74 -4.30 -33.66
N SER A 649 -0.10 -3.31 -34.27
CA SER A 649 -0.35 -3.00 -35.68
C SER A 649 0.21 -4.12 -36.57
N THR A 650 -0.46 -4.39 -37.68
CA THR A 650 -0.09 -5.45 -38.62
C THR A 650 -0.49 -5.09 -40.05
N VAL A 651 -0.09 -5.92 -41.01
CA VAL A 651 -0.35 -5.71 -42.44
C VAL A 651 -0.90 -6.99 -43.07
N ARG A 652 -1.70 -6.84 -44.14
CA ARG A 652 -2.05 -7.94 -45.03
C ARG A 652 -2.24 -7.43 -46.47
N PRO A 653 -2.11 -8.27 -47.50
CA PRO A 653 -2.53 -7.90 -48.84
C PRO A 653 -4.05 -7.89 -48.98
N TYR A 654 -4.55 -7.11 -49.94
CA TYR A 654 -5.95 -7.13 -50.37
C TYR A 654 -6.36 -8.55 -50.77
N GLY A 655 -7.58 -8.97 -50.40
CA GLY A 655 -8.07 -10.31 -50.69
C GLY A 655 -7.63 -11.43 -49.75
N SER A 656 -6.71 -11.17 -48.81
CA SER A 656 -6.39 -12.11 -47.73
C SER A 656 -7.29 -11.91 -46.50
N GLU A 657 -7.50 -12.98 -45.74
CA GLU A 657 -8.17 -12.92 -44.43
C GLU A 657 -7.38 -12.04 -43.45
N ASN A 658 -8.07 -11.50 -42.45
CA ASN A 658 -7.38 -10.78 -41.38
C ASN A 658 -6.49 -11.74 -40.57
N PRO A 659 -5.27 -11.32 -40.21
CA PRO A 659 -4.44 -12.11 -39.29
C PRO A 659 -5.08 -12.12 -37.90
N LYS A 660 -4.71 -13.11 -37.08
CA LYS A 660 -5.06 -13.09 -35.66
C LYS A 660 -4.42 -11.86 -35.01
N PHE A 661 -5.23 -10.93 -34.51
CA PHE A 661 -4.72 -9.73 -33.86
C PHE A 661 -4.08 -10.07 -32.52
N GLY A 662 -2.89 -9.50 -32.29
CA GLY A 662 -2.15 -9.63 -31.05
C GLY A 662 -2.12 -8.33 -30.26
N TRP A 663 -1.72 -8.40 -29.00
CA TRP A 663 -1.58 -7.24 -28.10
C TRP A 663 -0.27 -7.34 -27.32
N GLN A 664 0.04 -6.27 -26.59
CA GLN A 664 1.18 -6.19 -25.67
C GLN A 664 0.83 -5.35 -24.44
N LEU A 665 1.49 -5.65 -23.33
CA LEU A 665 1.39 -4.88 -22.10
C LEU A 665 2.56 -3.92 -21.96
N LYS A 666 2.29 -2.77 -21.38
CA LYS A 666 3.28 -1.85 -20.83
C LYS A 666 2.83 -1.47 -19.42
N GLY A 667 3.61 -1.82 -18.41
CA GLY A 667 3.25 -1.62 -17.00
C GLY A 667 3.06 -2.93 -16.26
N ASP A 668 2.19 -2.93 -15.26
CA ASP A 668 1.94 -4.08 -14.39
C ASP A 668 1.22 -5.23 -15.14
N TYR A 669 1.32 -6.44 -14.60
CA TYR A 669 0.55 -7.59 -15.09
C TYR A 669 -0.96 -7.36 -14.85
N VAL A 670 -1.79 -7.85 -15.77
CA VAL A 670 -3.26 -7.81 -15.67
C VAL A 670 -3.82 -9.21 -15.92
N GLU A 671 -4.81 -9.62 -15.14
CA GLU A 671 -5.49 -10.89 -15.33
C GLU A 671 -6.59 -10.76 -16.41
N GLY A 672 -6.71 -11.77 -17.27
CA GLY A 672 -7.66 -11.79 -18.38
C GLY A 672 -7.06 -11.39 -19.74
N THR A 673 -7.93 -11.30 -20.75
CA THR A 673 -7.52 -11.02 -22.14
C THR A 673 -8.38 -9.92 -22.74
N PRO A 674 -7.76 -8.96 -23.47
CA PRO A 674 -8.50 -7.94 -24.17
C PRO A 674 -9.22 -8.52 -25.39
N GLU A 675 -10.30 -7.85 -25.79
CA GLU A 675 -10.99 -8.13 -27.04
C GLU A 675 -10.45 -7.20 -28.13
N LEU A 676 -10.09 -7.76 -29.29
CA LEU A 676 -9.53 -7.01 -30.41
C LEU A 676 -10.46 -7.10 -31.62
N ILE A 677 -10.93 -5.95 -32.11
CA ILE A 677 -11.89 -5.87 -33.20
C ILE A 677 -11.33 -4.95 -34.29
N CYS A 678 -11.49 -5.35 -35.55
CA CYS A 678 -11.22 -4.51 -36.71
C CYS A 678 -12.39 -4.63 -37.68
N GLU A 679 -12.88 -3.50 -38.18
CA GLU A 679 -14.00 -3.47 -39.15
C GLU A 679 -13.60 -4.00 -40.53
N ALA A 680 -12.30 -4.10 -40.81
CA ALA A 680 -11.81 -4.57 -42.09
C ALA A 680 -12.20 -6.05 -42.31
N THR A 681 -12.66 -6.39 -43.50
CA THR A 681 -12.94 -7.75 -43.96
C THR A 681 -12.02 -8.08 -45.13
N LYS A 682 -12.02 -9.34 -45.59
CA LYS A 682 -11.25 -9.79 -46.76
C LYS A 682 -11.39 -8.86 -48.00
N THR A 683 -12.57 -8.27 -48.19
CA THR A 683 -12.93 -7.38 -49.30
C THR A 683 -12.70 -5.90 -49.02
N SER A 684 -12.24 -5.52 -47.82
CA SER A 684 -11.92 -4.13 -47.51
C SER A 684 -10.80 -3.61 -48.42
N PRO A 685 -10.96 -2.44 -49.06
CA PRO A 685 -9.97 -1.85 -49.95
C PRO A 685 -8.59 -1.65 -49.32
N ALA A 686 -7.57 -1.44 -50.16
CA ALA A 686 -6.26 -1.03 -49.68
C ALA A 686 -6.36 0.30 -48.90
N GLY A 687 -5.78 0.36 -47.70
CA GLY A 687 -5.98 1.45 -46.76
C GLY A 687 -5.53 1.13 -45.34
N LYS A 688 -5.79 2.06 -44.42
CA LYS A 688 -5.46 1.94 -42.99
C LYS A 688 -6.75 1.82 -42.18
N TYR A 689 -6.87 0.72 -41.43
CA TYR A 689 -8.02 0.40 -40.58
C TYR A 689 -7.60 0.33 -39.11
N THR A 690 -8.50 0.73 -38.21
CA THR A 690 -8.20 0.72 -36.77
C THR A 690 -8.46 -0.67 -36.19
N ILE A 691 -7.51 -1.17 -35.41
CA ILE A 691 -7.72 -2.33 -34.53
C ILE A 691 -8.10 -1.76 -33.17
N VAL A 692 -9.38 -1.80 -32.86
CA VAL A 692 -9.94 -1.33 -31.60
C VAL A 692 -9.67 -2.37 -30.53
N VAL A 693 -9.02 -1.95 -29.46
CA VAL A 693 -8.87 -2.77 -28.26
C VAL A 693 -9.96 -2.42 -27.26
N LYS A 694 -10.71 -3.44 -26.86
CA LYS A 694 -11.71 -3.38 -25.79
C LYS A 694 -11.24 -4.21 -24.60
N ARG A 695 -11.89 -3.98 -23.46
CA ARG A 695 -11.54 -4.59 -22.18
C ARG A 695 -11.56 -6.11 -22.18
N GLY A 696 -12.47 -6.74 -22.91
CA GLY A 696 -12.63 -8.20 -22.89
C GLY A 696 -12.88 -8.69 -21.46
N THR A 697 -12.05 -9.62 -20.99
CA THR A 697 -12.15 -10.24 -19.65
C THR A 697 -11.24 -9.60 -18.60
N ILE A 698 -10.58 -8.48 -18.91
CA ILE A 698 -9.63 -7.83 -17.99
C ILE A 698 -10.37 -7.20 -16.79
N THR A 699 -10.01 -7.66 -15.59
CA THR A 699 -10.65 -7.29 -14.32
C THR A 699 -10.08 -6.02 -13.69
N GLU A 700 -8.81 -5.70 -13.95
CA GLU A 700 -8.15 -4.55 -13.34
C GLU A 700 -8.75 -3.23 -13.87
N GLU A 701 -9.14 -2.36 -12.95
CA GLU A 701 -9.80 -1.11 -13.33
C GLU A 701 -8.89 -0.14 -14.07
N GLN A 702 -7.62 -0.06 -13.66
CA GLN A 702 -6.63 0.84 -14.26
C GLN A 702 -5.86 0.21 -15.40
N VAL A 703 -6.61 -0.04 -16.46
CA VAL A 703 -6.06 -0.49 -17.73
C VAL A 703 -6.43 0.51 -18.80
N GLU A 704 -5.41 1.07 -19.43
CA GLU A 704 -5.57 1.90 -20.60
C GLU A 704 -5.52 1.04 -21.86
N PHE A 705 -6.36 1.38 -22.82
CA PHE A 705 -6.45 0.68 -24.08
C PHE A 705 -5.93 1.58 -25.20
N SER A 706 -4.90 1.11 -25.91
CA SER A 706 -4.30 1.82 -27.03
C SER A 706 -4.50 1.05 -28.32
N ASN A 707 -5.23 1.66 -29.26
CA ASN A 707 -5.56 1.04 -30.54
C ASN A 707 -4.31 0.84 -31.42
N GLY A 708 -4.39 -0.21 -32.24
CA GLY A 708 -3.41 -0.51 -33.28
C GLY A 708 -4.00 -0.23 -34.66
N PHE A 709 -3.26 -0.57 -35.71
CA PHE A 709 -3.74 -0.41 -37.09
C PHE A 709 -3.48 -1.66 -37.93
N LEU A 710 -4.45 -2.02 -38.76
CA LEU A 710 -4.28 -2.94 -39.87
C LEU A 710 -4.06 -2.13 -41.15
N ILE A 711 -2.94 -2.37 -41.84
CA ILE A 711 -2.70 -1.79 -43.17
C ILE A 711 -3.02 -2.87 -44.21
N VAL A 712 -4.05 -2.62 -45.01
CA VAL A 712 -4.37 -3.44 -46.18
C VAL A 712 -3.54 -2.91 -47.36
N GLN A 713 -2.58 -3.71 -47.80
CA GLN A 713 -1.70 -3.38 -48.93
C GLN A 713 -2.35 -3.79 -50.25
N LYS A 714 -1.97 -3.11 -51.33
CA LYS A 714 -2.41 -3.50 -52.68
C LYS A 714 -1.92 -4.92 -53.00
N ALA A 715 -2.82 -5.78 -53.49
CA ALA A 715 -2.47 -7.10 -54.00
C ALA A 715 -1.70 -7.00 -55.32
N LEU A 716 -0.94 -8.03 -55.65
CA LEU A 716 -0.28 -8.13 -56.95
C LEU A 716 -1.23 -8.81 -57.95
N ALA A 717 -1.42 -8.19 -59.11
CA ALA A 717 -2.11 -8.77 -60.25
C ALA A 717 -1.19 -8.75 -61.47
N GLU A 718 -1.45 -9.64 -62.42
CA GLU A 718 -0.66 -9.78 -63.64
C GLU A 718 -1.42 -9.16 -64.80
N MET A 719 -0.86 -8.12 -65.42
CA MET A 719 -1.45 -7.45 -66.58
C MET A 719 -0.72 -7.90 -67.84
N HIS A 720 -1.45 -8.54 -68.75
CA HIS A 720 -0.91 -9.07 -69.99
C HIS A 720 -1.38 -8.19 -71.14
N ALA A 721 -0.44 -7.66 -71.93
CA ALA A 721 -0.80 -7.10 -73.23
C ALA A 721 -1.39 -8.22 -74.12
N LYS A 722 -2.27 -7.87 -75.06
CA LYS A 722 -2.79 -8.82 -76.05
C LYS A 722 -1.96 -8.77 -77.32
N ASP A 723 -1.75 -9.93 -77.93
CA ASP A 723 -1.17 -10.01 -79.27
C ASP A 723 -2.06 -9.25 -80.25
N VAL A 724 -1.45 -8.47 -81.12
CA VAL A 724 -2.14 -7.67 -82.14
C VAL A 724 -1.60 -8.07 -83.50
N THR A 725 -2.49 -8.22 -84.49
CA THR A 725 -2.10 -8.41 -85.88
C THR A 725 -2.70 -7.28 -86.71
N ILE A 726 -1.86 -6.60 -87.48
CA ILE A 726 -2.26 -5.51 -88.38
C ILE A 726 -1.69 -5.73 -89.78
N GLU A 727 -2.26 -5.05 -90.76
CA GLU A 727 -1.63 -4.90 -92.08
C GLU A 727 -0.64 -3.71 -92.07
N THR A 728 0.35 -3.75 -92.95
CA THR A 728 1.34 -2.67 -93.11
C THR A 728 0.67 -1.29 -93.23
N GLY A 729 1.13 -0.33 -92.42
CA GLY A 729 0.61 1.05 -92.40
C GLY A 729 -0.66 1.28 -91.56
N GLN A 730 -1.22 0.24 -90.92
CA GLN A 730 -2.34 0.40 -89.98
C GLN A 730 -1.87 0.78 -88.57
N THR A 731 -2.69 1.53 -87.84
CA THR A 731 -2.46 1.82 -86.42
C THR A 731 -2.98 0.67 -85.57
N PRO A 732 -2.16 0.04 -84.71
CA PRO A 732 -2.61 -1.01 -83.81
C PRO A 732 -3.49 -0.47 -82.70
N THR A 733 -4.59 -1.19 -82.41
CA THR A 733 -5.39 -0.99 -81.20
C THR A 733 -4.93 -1.96 -80.12
N PHE A 734 -4.36 -1.44 -79.04
CA PHE A 734 -3.85 -2.26 -77.95
C PHE A 734 -4.96 -2.61 -76.95
N GLY A 735 -4.88 -3.82 -76.41
CA GLY A 735 -5.74 -4.30 -75.34
C GLY A 735 -4.95 -5.11 -74.33
N TYR A 736 -5.56 -5.37 -73.17
CA TYR A 736 -4.95 -6.14 -72.09
C TYR A 736 -5.93 -7.14 -71.47
N THR A 737 -5.39 -8.11 -70.72
CA THR A 737 -6.11 -8.89 -69.71
C THR A 737 -5.43 -8.69 -68.35
N VAL A 738 -6.18 -8.93 -67.27
CA VAL A 738 -5.63 -8.89 -65.91
C VAL A 738 -6.01 -10.18 -65.20
N ASP A 739 -5.01 -10.91 -64.75
CA ASP A 739 -5.14 -12.18 -64.04
C ASP A 739 -4.68 -12.05 -62.58
N SER A 740 -4.90 -13.11 -61.78
CA SER A 740 -4.58 -13.15 -60.34
C SER A 740 -5.34 -12.12 -59.49
N LEU A 741 -6.53 -11.72 -59.96
CA LEU A 741 -7.46 -10.92 -59.17
C LEU A 741 -7.96 -11.71 -57.95
N GLN A 742 -8.16 -11.01 -56.86
CA GLN A 742 -8.58 -11.54 -55.58
C GLN A 742 -10.10 -11.46 -55.43
N ASN A 743 -10.65 -12.11 -54.39
CA ASN A 743 -12.07 -12.05 -54.05
C ASN A 743 -13.04 -12.45 -55.18
N ASN A 744 -12.61 -13.36 -56.07
CA ASN A 744 -13.36 -13.80 -57.26
C ASN A 744 -13.71 -12.66 -58.23
N GLU A 745 -12.96 -11.56 -58.19
CA GLU A 745 -13.10 -10.47 -59.15
C GLU A 745 -12.65 -10.95 -60.55
N THR A 746 -13.42 -10.58 -61.57
CA THR A 746 -13.11 -10.91 -62.98
C THR A 746 -12.63 -9.70 -63.78
N THR A 747 -12.75 -8.50 -63.22
CA THR A 747 -12.29 -7.24 -63.81
C THR A 747 -11.71 -6.33 -62.73
N VAL A 748 -10.86 -5.38 -63.12
CA VAL A 748 -10.30 -4.36 -62.22
C VAL A 748 -10.60 -2.97 -62.75
N THR A 749 -11.09 -2.08 -61.88
CA THR A 749 -11.24 -0.66 -62.22
C THR A 749 -9.90 0.04 -62.04
N LEU A 750 -9.34 0.52 -63.15
CA LEU A 750 -8.12 1.31 -63.14
C LEU A 750 -8.41 2.76 -62.73
N THR A 751 -7.56 3.29 -61.86
CA THR A 751 -7.52 4.73 -61.55
C THR A 751 -6.63 5.48 -62.55
N LYS A 752 -5.81 4.75 -63.31
CA LYS A 752 -4.99 5.26 -64.41
C LYS A 752 -4.80 4.15 -65.45
N GLU A 753 -5.11 4.44 -66.70
CA GLU A 753 -4.98 3.50 -67.83
C GLU A 753 -3.51 3.15 -68.13
N PRO A 754 -3.21 1.94 -68.64
CA PRO A 754 -1.86 1.53 -69.01
C PRO A 754 -1.37 2.27 -70.26
N VAL A 755 -0.05 2.41 -70.34
CA VAL A 755 0.67 2.88 -71.52
C VAL A 755 1.26 1.68 -72.25
N PHE A 756 1.06 1.63 -73.56
CA PHE A 756 1.63 0.62 -74.45
C PHE A 756 2.76 1.22 -75.28
N THR A 757 3.89 0.51 -75.35
CA THR A 757 5.03 0.88 -76.18
C THR A 757 5.46 -0.29 -77.04
N VAL A 758 5.67 -0.06 -78.34
CA VAL A 758 6.13 -1.12 -79.26
C VAL A 758 7.63 -1.01 -79.47
N LYS A 759 8.32 -2.13 -79.34
CA LYS A 759 9.77 -2.28 -79.50
C LYS A 759 10.09 -3.17 -80.70
N ASP A 760 11.10 -2.79 -81.47
CA ASP A 760 11.70 -3.67 -82.49
C ASP A 760 12.61 -4.75 -81.89
N SER A 761 13.21 -5.58 -82.74
CA SER A 761 14.11 -6.67 -82.34
C SER A 761 15.40 -6.17 -81.64
N GLU A 762 15.71 -4.89 -81.76
CA GLU A 762 16.85 -4.23 -81.10
C GLU A 762 16.43 -3.50 -79.81
N GLY A 763 15.14 -3.56 -79.43
CA GLY A 763 14.60 -2.94 -78.22
C GLY A 763 14.28 -1.44 -78.37
N LYS A 764 14.34 -0.89 -79.59
CA LYS A 764 14.06 0.51 -79.86
C LYS A 764 12.55 0.74 -80.00
N THR A 765 12.06 1.82 -79.39
CA THR A 765 10.65 2.20 -79.52
C THR A 765 10.34 2.66 -80.94
N ILE A 766 9.31 2.08 -81.53
CA ILE A 766 8.83 2.44 -82.87
C ILE A 766 7.37 2.88 -82.81
N THR A 767 6.99 3.78 -83.73
CA THR A 767 5.65 4.37 -83.79
C THR A 767 5.03 4.27 -85.20
N THR A 768 5.77 3.76 -86.18
CA THR A 768 5.28 3.49 -87.54
C THR A 768 5.52 2.01 -87.88
N PHE A 769 4.59 1.40 -88.61
CA PHE A 769 4.50 -0.06 -88.82
C PHE A 769 4.50 -0.41 -90.32
N ASP A 770 5.49 0.13 -91.02
CA ASP A 770 5.61 0.06 -92.49
C ASP A 770 6.37 -1.18 -92.99
N ALA A 771 6.98 -1.95 -92.08
CA ALA A 771 7.71 -3.17 -92.39
C ALA A 771 6.97 -4.40 -91.83
N PRO A 772 6.77 -5.47 -92.63
CA PRO A 772 6.21 -6.71 -92.12
C PRO A 772 7.20 -7.39 -91.16
N GLY A 773 6.70 -7.89 -90.03
CA GLY A 773 7.56 -8.43 -88.97
C GLY A 773 6.82 -8.65 -87.66
N LYS A 774 7.55 -9.15 -86.66
CA LYS A 774 7.09 -9.29 -85.27
C LYS A 774 7.79 -8.25 -84.40
N TYR A 775 7.02 -7.56 -83.59
CA TYR A 775 7.47 -6.53 -82.65
C TYR A 775 6.96 -6.85 -81.25
N THR A 776 7.63 -6.33 -80.22
CA THR A 776 7.24 -6.56 -78.82
C THR A 776 6.36 -5.41 -78.34
N ILE A 777 5.18 -5.70 -77.81
CA ILE A 777 4.30 -4.76 -77.14
C ILE A 777 4.61 -4.83 -75.64
N GLU A 778 5.15 -3.76 -75.07
CA GLU A 778 5.31 -3.61 -73.63
C GLU A 778 4.15 -2.80 -73.06
N VAL A 779 3.69 -3.17 -71.88
CA VAL A 779 2.62 -2.49 -71.14
C VAL A 779 3.14 -2.03 -69.78
N SER A 780 2.80 -0.83 -69.35
CA SER A 780 3.24 -0.29 -68.05
C SER A 780 2.34 0.84 -67.53
N GLY A 781 2.56 1.28 -66.30
CA GLY A 781 2.02 2.55 -65.78
C GLY A 781 0.54 2.56 -65.37
N ALA A 782 -0.16 1.42 -65.47
CA ALA A 782 -1.52 1.28 -64.93
C ALA A 782 -1.52 1.37 -63.39
N GLU A 783 -2.54 2.03 -62.84
CA GLU A 783 -2.76 2.11 -61.39
C GLU A 783 -4.18 1.69 -61.06
N ALA A 784 -4.35 1.00 -59.94
CA ALA A 784 -5.66 0.65 -59.40
C ALA A 784 -5.71 0.88 -57.88
N LYS A 785 -6.91 0.99 -57.34
CA LYS A 785 -7.15 1.20 -55.91
C LYS A 785 -6.55 0.07 -55.06
N ASN A 786 -6.81 -1.18 -55.43
CA ASN A 786 -6.49 -2.37 -54.64
C ASN A 786 -5.34 -3.22 -55.21
N TYR A 787 -4.84 -2.88 -56.40
CA TYR A 787 -3.85 -3.69 -57.10
C TYR A 787 -2.63 -2.88 -57.51
N LYS A 788 -1.48 -3.54 -57.45
CA LYS A 788 -0.26 -3.21 -58.18
C LYS A 788 -0.10 -4.26 -59.28
N PHE A 789 0.46 -3.85 -60.41
CA PHE A 789 0.54 -4.72 -61.59
C PHE A 789 1.99 -5.12 -61.86
N ASN A 790 2.18 -6.41 -62.09
CA ASN A 790 3.27 -6.89 -62.92
C ASN A 790 2.80 -6.89 -64.38
N TYR A 791 3.73 -6.69 -65.30
CA TYR A 791 3.41 -6.51 -66.71
C TYR A 791 4.06 -7.59 -67.56
N SER A 792 3.26 -8.23 -68.41
CA SER A 792 3.74 -9.20 -69.40
C SER A 792 3.61 -8.62 -70.80
N PRO A 793 4.70 -8.64 -71.61
CA PRO A 793 4.66 -8.15 -72.97
C PRO A 793 3.87 -9.09 -73.89
N ALA A 794 3.51 -8.59 -75.07
CA ALA A 794 2.85 -9.32 -76.14
C ALA A 794 3.54 -9.10 -77.49
N VAL A 795 3.02 -9.71 -78.56
CA VAL A 795 3.59 -9.62 -79.90
C VAL A 795 2.65 -8.84 -80.83
N LEU A 796 3.18 -7.81 -81.48
CA LEU A 796 2.56 -7.17 -82.63
C LEU A 796 3.08 -7.84 -83.91
N THR A 797 2.20 -8.42 -84.71
CA THR A 797 2.53 -8.98 -86.04
C THR A 797 2.03 -8.06 -87.14
N VAL A 798 2.93 -7.51 -87.94
CA VAL A 798 2.61 -6.70 -89.13
C VAL A 798 2.66 -7.60 -90.36
N LYS A 799 1.52 -7.78 -91.03
CA LYS A 799 1.38 -8.60 -92.24
C LYS A 799 1.59 -7.75 -93.49
N SER A 800 2.30 -8.32 -94.46
CA SER A 800 2.43 -7.73 -95.79
C SER A 800 1.09 -7.78 -96.54
N THR A 801 0.73 -6.69 -97.22
CA THR A 801 -0.45 -6.58 -98.09
C THR A 801 -0.21 -7.11 -99.52
N ALA A 802 0.94 -7.73 -99.79
CA ALA A 802 1.25 -8.24 -101.13
C ALA A 802 0.56 -9.60 -101.39
N ASN A 803 -0.33 -9.67 -102.39
CA ASN A 803 -0.84 -10.91 -103.00
C ASN A 803 0.26 -11.62 -103.82
N GLY A 804 1.38 -11.96 -103.17
CA GLY A 804 2.50 -12.68 -103.77
C GLY A 804 2.17 -14.15 -104.06
N ILE A 805 2.87 -14.72 -105.04
CA ILE A 805 2.71 -16.10 -105.53
C ILE A 805 2.97 -17.11 -104.39
N ASN A 806 1.93 -17.71 -103.82
CA ASN A 806 2.04 -18.65 -102.70
C ASN A 806 2.19 -20.14 -103.10
N SER A 807 2.12 -20.48 -104.39
CA SER A 807 2.58 -21.78 -104.93
C SER A 807 2.60 -21.76 -106.46
N THR A 808 3.51 -22.53 -107.07
CA THR A 808 3.48 -22.84 -108.51
C THR A 808 3.26 -24.33 -108.67
N SER A 809 2.10 -24.76 -109.18
CA SER A 809 1.96 -26.16 -109.60
C SER A 809 2.72 -26.34 -110.91
N ARG A 810 3.73 -27.22 -110.92
CA ARG A 810 4.60 -27.43 -112.09
C ARG A 810 3.97 -28.27 -113.21
N ASN A 811 2.72 -28.72 -113.06
CA ASN A 811 2.06 -29.64 -113.99
C ASN A 811 0.58 -29.28 -114.20
N ALA A 812 0.32 -28.18 -114.92
CA ALA A 812 -1.01 -27.90 -115.45
C ALA A 812 -0.94 -27.72 -116.97
N THR A 813 -1.31 -28.77 -117.70
CA THR A 813 -1.71 -28.70 -119.12
C THR A 813 -3.12 -28.13 -119.21
N THR A 814 -3.28 -26.86 -118.84
CA THR A 814 -4.51 -26.09 -119.08
C THR A 814 -4.30 -25.18 -120.28
N ALA A 815 -5.31 -25.06 -121.14
CA ALA A 815 -5.25 -24.26 -122.36
C ALA A 815 -5.08 -22.74 -122.11
N THR A 816 -5.17 -22.29 -120.85
CA THR A 816 -5.05 -20.90 -120.41
C THR A 816 -4.08 -20.72 -119.23
N PHE A 817 -3.45 -19.55 -119.12
CA PHE A 817 -2.50 -19.17 -118.06
C PHE A 817 -2.59 -17.68 -117.67
N ASP A 818 -2.14 -17.36 -116.45
CA ASP A 818 -2.03 -15.99 -115.94
C ASP A 818 -0.61 -15.45 -116.14
N VAL A 819 -0.48 -14.15 -116.42
CA VAL A 819 0.77 -13.45 -116.72
C VAL A 819 1.02 -12.38 -115.67
N TYR A 820 2.23 -12.36 -115.10
CA TYR A 820 2.63 -11.44 -114.04
C TYR A 820 3.85 -10.60 -114.45
N SER A 821 3.95 -9.37 -113.96
CA SER A 821 5.14 -8.51 -114.13
C SER A 821 6.29 -8.98 -113.22
N LEU A 822 7.49 -8.43 -113.45
CA LEU A 822 8.68 -8.65 -112.59
C LEU A 822 8.44 -8.30 -111.11
N ASN A 823 7.50 -7.39 -110.84
CA ASN A 823 7.16 -6.95 -109.48
C ASN A 823 6.00 -7.76 -108.88
N GLY A 824 5.59 -8.86 -109.53
CA GLY A 824 4.56 -9.78 -109.02
C GLY A 824 3.11 -9.34 -109.25
N THR A 825 2.87 -8.28 -110.03
CA THR A 825 1.51 -7.83 -110.37
C THR A 825 0.92 -8.65 -111.51
N CYS A 826 -0.33 -9.14 -111.38
CA CYS A 826 -1.01 -9.81 -112.49
C CYS A 826 -1.36 -8.80 -113.59
N VAL A 827 -0.86 -9.02 -114.80
CA VAL A 827 -1.04 -8.12 -115.96
C VAL A 827 -1.97 -8.69 -117.03
N ALA A 828 -2.21 -10.00 -117.03
CA ALA A 828 -3.24 -10.65 -117.85
C ALA A 828 -3.68 -11.97 -117.20
N LYS A 829 -4.98 -12.30 -117.26
CA LYS A 829 -5.56 -13.48 -116.59
C LYS A 829 -6.23 -14.42 -117.59
N GLY A 830 -6.00 -15.73 -117.47
CA GLY A 830 -6.67 -16.77 -118.25
C GLY A 830 -6.42 -16.71 -119.75
N VAL A 831 -5.25 -16.27 -120.19
CA VAL A 831 -4.93 -16.11 -121.62
C VAL A 831 -4.39 -17.40 -122.22
N THR A 832 -4.64 -17.62 -123.51
CA THR A 832 -4.12 -18.78 -124.27
C THR A 832 -2.80 -18.48 -124.98
N SER A 833 -2.39 -17.20 -125.08
CA SER A 833 -1.16 -16.77 -125.74
C SER A 833 -0.59 -15.47 -125.16
N LEU A 834 0.71 -15.22 -125.41
CA LEU A 834 1.40 -13.98 -125.05
C LEU A 834 1.33 -12.89 -126.15
N LYS A 835 0.56 -13.12 -127.22
CA LYS A 835 0.44 -12.20 -128.35
C LYS A 835 -0.38 -10.98 -127.94
N GLY A 836 0.17 -9.77 -128.12
CA GLY A 836 -0.48 -8.50 -127.74
C GLY A 836 0.05 -7.87 -126.45
N LEU A 837 0.93 -8.54 -125.72
CA LEU A 837 1.66 -7.95 -124.60
C LEU A 837 2.79 -7.04 -125.10
N ALA A 838 3.07 -5.96 -124.36
CA ALA A 838 4.22 -5.09 -124.62
C ALA A 838 5.54 -5.86 -124.48
N LYS A 839 6.59 -5.40 -125.17
CA LYS A 839 7.93 -6.01 -125.07
C LYS A 839 8.43 -5.89 -123.63
N GLY A 840 8.83 -7.00 -123.04
CA GLY A 840 9.20 -7.03 -121.63
C GLY A 840 9.36 -8.43 -121.06
N VAL A 841 9.69 -8.48 -119.78
CA VAL A 841 9.88 -9.72 -119.02
C VAL A 841 8.66 -9.97 -118.15
N TYR A 842 8.09 -11.15 -118.27
CA TYR A 842 6.91 -11.57 -117.50
C TYR A 842 7.13 -12.94 -116.86
N PHE A 843 6.35 -13.24 -115.82
CA PHE A 843 6.26 -14.54 -115.20
C PHE A 843 4.95 -15.22 -115.57
N VAL A 844 5.04 -16.45 -116.09
CA VAL A 844 3.90 -17.28 -116.47
C VAL A 844 4.14 -18.68 -115.94
N ASN A 845 3.21 -19.23 -115.18
CA ASN A 845 3.30 -20.58 -114.60
C ASN A 845 4.68 -20.85 -113.94
N GLY A 846 5.23 -19.85 -113.26
CA GLY A 846 6.52 -19.95 -112.56
C GLY A 846 7.78 -19.84 -113.44
N LYS A 847 7.66 -19.53 -114.74
CA LYS A 847 8.80 -19.29 -115.63
C LYS A 847 8.90 -17.83 -116.05
N LYS A 848 10.12 -17.31 -116.05
CA LYS A 848 10.47 -16.02 -116.64
C LYS A 848 10.49 -16.16 -118.16
N LEU A 849 9.64 -15.40 -118.84
CA LEU A 849 9.54 -15.34 -120.30
C LEU A 849 9.79 -13.92 -120.78
N ILE A 850 10.41 -13.81 -121.94
CA ILE A 850 10.68 -12.53 -122.60
C ILE A 850 9.76 -12.43 -123.81
N VAL A 851 8.87 -11.44 -123.80
CA VAL A 851 8.08 -11.05 -124.96
C VAL A 851 8.95 -10.07 -125.76
N LYS A 852 9.38 -10.48 -126.96
CA LYS A 852 10.34 -9.75 -127.80
C LYS A 852 9.69 -8.84 -128.83
#